data_AF-A0A964R286-F1
#
_entry.id   AF-A0A964R286-F1
#
_cell.length_a   1.000
_cell.length_b   1.000
_cell.length_c   1.000
_cell.angle_alpha   90.00
_cell.angle_beta   90.00
_cell.angle_gamma   90.00
#
_symmetry.space_group_name_H-M   'P 1'
#
loop_
_entity.id
_entity.type
_entity.pdbx_description
1 polymer ?
#
loop_
_entity_poly.entity_id
_entity_poly.type
_entity_poly.pdbx_seq_one_letter_code
_entity_poly.pdbx_strand_id
1 'polypeptide(L)'
;MRAPRYMSLIPPNPWLLAAVLACVLTPARAEYVGSVNGPGQGTPSWSSATEILGSGGGAGAFTYKGGGNAVDAAVAGALAACVASPQACSLGGYGGHMLIYKSGWDGEPPLVTCIDFNSAAGSLATSNMFVGSVNLTNGHWTGPTPAANQIGWKAVGVPGTFAGLFMAQTNYGRKVSGTNFFPFAEIMKPTLARVANGQMTGNAYYSLSSVSNLLMELYTNSNPHGAFYTGDIATDLVAAMQANGGLVTYADMTNYRAREVTPYARHFNPPNGTPATVYVAPPGSAGVSVLQELAMLDALGWTNGPNGTWDSLKYWHSRGEIARLMWKDHYQWVGDPWGGVLPPDFLGNGSTNFCDQLLAHATNGYPLACPWDANEIRLTNSLAGLITQAVNNQTNNPISVDWDDIRYGTFHISTSDKWGNCVSVTLSMGGGYGAQVAVTNRGLVLGQGIALFDARPGWPDSIAPGKRPVDNMCPAIAVPDFPASPTNGVIGGRAPFAVGGGGGSTIENNIAMQLAKFLAEPPSSPASAPTVWLYNFEANKIIYMQPSYPAGVQSYLTSVGYSAPGAPNSIGISYFVEAWIPPVIVAQPAGTNVSSGGTVTFAVAATGLPLFYKWFRNGVALTNGGNISGAQTPQLTVAAVTSGAAFSVIVSNAAASVTSAAVALTIAGAPVFVTQPASRTNLLGTAATFSTAAMGNAPLIYQWQKNGTNLADAGNLSGATTSQLNFAAVAFADAGNYSVTVTNASGSATSSVAALAVVYNSVSLSSLWSASPASGVPWLNLSPVTSVPNQRTIAYNALSNHLYVISRSSNTTSNYVIYVLNATNGTQLYTLKTNGIQSAVGKGGIGLDGIAVAEDGAIYACNEAPDAAGSAGGDPTSLFRVYRWANANSNTTPTQIFSGDPTGSSSATRWGDNLTARGSGTNTQLLLDMTYFGATTGTNGFAVILSPVNQYLTNFTARWFTTTNFADTVGRSLEFDLANNAIWQKAPGQPLYKISFDPAISLGGTRISSTNVLIATNFSPALLGLGLDVMRNLAAGVFSNSTTSADSLNFYDLGDLNAPALLAQFDFPTTPRAANGNRISQTFFKNDLVFSLDANNGLLVARVAGPPASGILRLTNFTRLGNGTFQFTYSNTSPQTFTVLASTNLVNWNAIGTATQTSPGWFQFTDAAATNLPYRFYQLRSP
;
A
#
# COMPACT_ATOMS: atom_id res chain seq x y z
N MET A 1 -22.12 -24.03 -64.65
CA MET A 1 -20.66 -24.32 -64.51
C MET A 1 -20.18 -23.80 -63.15
N ARG A 2 -18.89 -23.96 -62.81
CA ARG A 2 -18.30 -23.84 -61.46
C ARG A 2 -18.55 -22.50 -60.71
N ALA A 3 -18.77 -22.61 -59.39
CA ALA A 3 -18.41 -21.67 -58.29
C ALA A 3 -18.97 -20.21 -58.33
N PRO A 4 -19.10 -19.47 -57.19
CA PRO A 4 -18.47 -19.68 -55.87
C PRO A 4 -19.40 -19.54 -54.62
N ARG A 5 -18.86 -19.84 -53.42
CA ARG A 5 -19.06 -19.11 -52.14
C ARG A 5 -18.21 -19.72 -51.01
N TYR A 6 -17.57 -18.88 -50.19
CA TYR A 6 -16.88 -19.25 -48.94
C TYR A 6 -17.29 -18.28 -47.82
N MET A 7 -17.87 -18.82 -46.75
CA MET A 7 -18.22 -18.22 -45.43
C MET A 7 -18.86 -19.37 -44.62
N SER A 8 -18.76 -19.53 -43.29
CA SER A 8 -18.07 -18.82 -42.19
C SER A 8 -18.01 -19.81 -40.99
N LEU A 9 -17.54 -19.57 -39.75
CA LEU A 9 -17.33 -18.40 -38.90
C LEU A 9 -16.10 -18.59 -37.99
N ILE A 10 -15.31 -17.54 -37.74
CA ILE A 10 -14.61 -17.28 -36.46
C ILE A 10 -14.67 -15.77 -36.22
N PRO A 11 -15.13 -15.26 -35.05
CA PRO A 11 -15.16 -13.83 -34.76
C PRO A 11 -13.78 -13.27 -34.37
N PRO A 12 -13.51 -11.96 -34.54
CA PRO A 12 -12.23 -11.36 -34.13
C PRO A 12 -12.04 -11.40 -32.61
N ASN A 13 -10.85 -11.82 -32.17
CA ASN A 13 -10.50 -11.90 -30.74
C ASN A 13 -10.08 -10.51 -30.21
N PRO A 14 -10.81 -9.89 -29.25
CA PRO A 14 -10.57 -8.49 -28.83
C PRO A 14 -9.30 -8.28 -27.99
N TRP A 15 -8.60 -9.34 -27.58
CA TRP A 15 -7.47 -9.26 -26.63
C TRP A 15 -6.17 -8.66 -27.21
N LEU A 16 -6.10 -8.40 -28.52
CA LEU A 16 -4.87 -7.94 -29.19
C LEU A 16 -4.65 -6.42 -29.24
N LEU A 17 -5.66 -5.58 -28.99
CA LEU A 17 -5.47 -4.11 -28.91
C LEU A 17 -5.15 -3.60 -27.49
N ALA A 18 -5.48 -4.37 -26.44
CA ALA A 18 -5.22 -3.97 -25.05
C ALA A 18 -3.71 -3.92 -24.70
N ALA A 19 -2.87 -4.66 -25.44
CA ALA A 19 -1.46 -4.85 -25.12
C ALA A 19 -0.53 -3.68 -25.53
N VAL A 20 -1.01 -2.72 -26.34
CA VAL A 20 -0.13 -1.71 -26.97
C VAL A 20 -0.21 -0.33 -26.28
N LEU A 21 -1.27 -0.05 -25.52
CA LEU A 21 -1.49 1.28 -24.90
C LEU A 21 -1.09 1.37 -23.42
N ALA A 22 -0.46 0.33 -22.86
CA ALA A 22 -0.04 0.27 -21.45
C ALA A 22 1.44 0.64 -21.21
N CYS A 23 2.20 0.98 -22.26
CA CYS A 23 3.67 1.07 -22.23
C CYS A 23 4.24 2.45 -21.81
N VAL A 24 3.54 3.22 -20.97
CA VAL A 24 4.03 4.52 -20.46
C VAL A 24 3.80 4.60 -18.95
N LEU A 25 4.85 4.91 -18.18
CA LEU A 25 4.90 5.07 -16.71
C LEU A 25 4.94 3.80 -15.82
N THR A 26 5.78 2.80 -16.12
CA THR A 26 6.42 1.98 -15.07
C THR A 26 7.88 1.68 -15.39
N PRO A 27 8.83 1.82 -14.44
CA PRO A 27 10.15 1.21 -14.58
C PRO A 27 10.03 -0.32 -14.55
N ALA A 28 10.98 -1.01 -15.19
CA ALA A 28 10.95 -2.47 -15.33
C ALA A 28 10.96 -3.18 -13.96
N ARG A 29 10.05 -4.13 -13.77
CA ARG A 29 9.93 -4.96 -12.56
C ARG A 29 10.47 -6.36 -12.81
N ALA A 30 11.31 -6.87 -11.92
CA ALA A 30 11.76 -8.25 -11.94
C ALA A 30 10.98 -9.08 -10.91
N GLU A 31 9.69 -9.34 -11.18
CA GLU A 31 8.81 -10.09 -10.27
C GLU A 31 9.12 -11.62 -10.20
N TYR A 32 10.13 -12.10 -10.94
CA TYR A 32 10.63 -13.48 -11.00
C TYR A 32 12.11 -13.48 -11.40
N VAL A 33 12.90 -14.41 -10.84
CA VAL A 33 14.28 -14.68 -11.23
C VAL A 33 14.42 -16.19 -11.46
N GLY A 34 15.02 -16.58 -12.58
CA GLY A 34 15.12 -17.97 -13.01
C GLY A 34 16.34 -18.21 -13.89
N SER A 35 17.26 -19.03 -13.42
CA SER A 35 18.61 -19.16 -13.97
C SER A 35 18.94 -20.61 -14.34
N VAL A 36 19.63 -20.80 -15.48
CA VAL A 36 19.62 -22.05 -16.25
C VAL A 36 21.00 -22.37 -16.81
N ASN A 37 21.45 -23.63 -16.71
CA ASN A 37 22.71 -24.11 -17.30
C ASN A 37 22.49 -25.24 -18.32
N GLY A 38 23.30 -25.27 -19.38
CA GLY A 38 23.34 -26.32 -20.40
C GLY A 38 24.61 -26.23 -21.25
N PRO A 39 25.08 -27.34 -21.86
CA PRO A 39 26.37 -27.39 -22.54
C PRO A 39 26.42 -26.46 -23.76
N GLY A 40 27.52 -25.71 -23.89
CA GLY A 40 27.79 -24.79 -25.01
C GLY A 40 27.69 -23.29 -24.69
N GLN A 41 27.22 -22.90 -23.50
CA GLN A 41 27.13 -21.48 -23.09
C GLN A 41 28.50 -20.93 -22.66
N GLY A 42 29.15 -20.19 -23.57
CA GLY A 42 30.39 -19.47 -23.28
C GLY A 42 30.17 -18.14 -22.56
N THR A 43 31.04 -17.83 -21.60
CA THR A 43 31.08 -16.62 -20.74
C THR A 43 29.95 -16.46 -19.70
N PRO A 44 30.26 -16.13 -18.43
CA PRO A 44 29.25 -15.91 -17.40
C PRO A 44 28.63 -14.51 -17.52
N SER A 45 27.38 -14.43 -17.99
CA SER A 45 26.62 -13.17 -18.01
C SER A 45 26.10 -12.81 -16.61
N TRP A 46 26.90 -12.07 -15.84
CA TRP A 46 26.54 -11.56 -14.51
C TRP A 46 25.37 -10.57 -14.55
N SER A 47 24.15 -11.10 -14.43
CA SER A 47 22.91 -10.35 -14.26
C SER A 47 21.88 -11.21 -13.54
N SER A 48 20.86 -10.58 -12.95
CA SER A 48 19.68 -11.25 -12.40
C SER A 48 18.89 -11.90 -13.55
N ALA A 49 19.26 -13.13 -13.90
CA ALA A 49 18.73 -13.83 -15.05
C ALA A 49 17.21 -13.92 -14.99
N THR A 50 16.56 -13.14 -15.86
CA THR A 50 15.27 -13.54 -16.40
C THR A 50 15.56 -14.60 -17.45
N GLU A 51 14.89 -15.74 -17.39
CA GLU A 51 15.15 -17.00 -18.13
C GLU A 51 15.15 -16.91 -19.69
N ILE A 52 15.05 -15.71 -20.25
CA ILE A 52 14.74 -15.35 -21.64
C ILE A 52 15.76 -15.92 -22.67
N LEU A 53 16.99 -16.26 -22.26
CA LEU A 53 18.08 -16.68 -23.16
C LEU A 53 18.77 -18.01 -22.80
N GLY A 54 18.36 -18.70 -21.73
CA GLY A 54 18.94 -20.00 -21.34
C GLY A 54 18.33 -21.20 -22.07
N SER A 55 18.82 -22.42 -21.85
CA SER A 55 18.31 -23.65 -22.50
C SER A 55 16.80 -23.90 -22.27
N GLY A 56 16.21 -23.39 -21.18
CA GLY A 56 14.76 -23.41 -20.93
C GLY A 56 13.95 -22.47 -21.86
N GLY A 57 14.57 -21.40 -22.37
CA GLY A 57 13.97 -20.51 -23.38
C GLY A 57 12.83 -19.64 -22.86
N GLY A 58 12.83 -19.27 -21.58
CA GLY A 58 11.78 -18.45 -20.96
C GLY A 58 10.48 -19.19 -20.65
N ALA A 59 10.48 -20.52 -20.60
CA ALA A 59 9.31 -21.34 -20.33
C ALA A 59 8.77 -21.18 -18.91
N GLY A 60 9.65 -21.13 -17.90
CA GLY A 60 9.28 -20.82 -16.52
C GLY A 60 8.81 -19.38 -16.36
N ALA A 61 9.53 -18.43 -16.96
CA ALA A 61 9.15 -17.01 -17.01
C ALA A 61 7.79 -16.77 -17.69
N PHE A 62 7.44 -17.54 -18.72
CA PHE A 62 6.11 -17.53 -19.34
C PHE A 62 5.06 -18.09 -18.39
N THR A 63 5.33 -19.26 -17.79
CA THR A 63 4.43 -19.95 -16.86
C THR A 63 4.12 -19.09 -15.63
N TYR A 64 5.12 -18.44 -15.07
CA TYR A 64 4.97 -17.48 -13.97
C TYR A 64 4.13 -16.26 -14.36
N LYS A 65 4.33 -15.70 -15.56
CA LYS A 65 3.48 -14.61 -16.10
C LYS A 65 2.05 -15.07 -16.38
N GLY A 66 1.85 -16.34 -16.76
CA GLY A 66 0.55 -17.00 -16.84
C GLY A 66 -0.08 -17.29 -15.47
N GLY A 67 0.68 -17.10 -14.39
CA GLY A 67 0.21 -17.14 -13.01
C GLY A 67 0.76 -18.27 -12.14
N GLY A 68 1.66 -19.13 -12.63
CA GLY A 68 2.29 -20.17 -11.81
C GLY A 68 3.16 -19.62 -10.66
N ASN A 69 3.61 -20.49 -9.75
CA ASN A 69 4.61 -20.18 -8.73
C ASN A 69 6.03 -20.62 -9.17
N ALA A 70 7.03 -20.50 -8.30
CA ALA A 70 8.40 -20.95 -8.59
C ALA A 70 8.48 -22.44 -8.98
N VAL A 71 7.66 -23.33 -8.40
CA VAL A 71 7.64 -24.75 -8.74
C VAL A 71 7.06 -24.99 -10.13
N ASP A 72 5.93 -24.36 -10.47
CA ASP A 72 5.37 -24.42 -11.83
C ASP A 72 6.38 -23.91 -12.87
N ALA A 73 7.11 -22.85 -12.54
CA ALA A 73 8.14 -22.25 -13.40
C ALA A 73 9.37 -23.15 -13.57
N ALA A 74 9.88 -23.75 -12.47
CA ALA A 74 10.98 -24.70 -12.51
C ALA A 74 10.62 -25.94 -13.34
N VAL A 75 9.41 -26.47 -13.17
CA VAL A 75 8.89 -27.60 -13.95
C VAL A 75 8.77 -27.23 -15.44
N ALA A 76 8.23 -26.06 -15.79
CA ALA A 76 8.15 -25.61 -17.19
C ALA A 76 9.54 -25.45 -17.84
N GLY A 77 10.48 -24.83 -17.13
CA GLY A 77 11.87 -24.65 -17.60
C GLY A 77 12.61 -25.98 -17.77
N ALA A 78 12.43 -26.92 -16.83
CA ALA A 78 12.94 -28.28 -16.90
C ALA A 78 12.36 -29.07 -18.08
N LEU A 79 11.04 -29.04 -18.28
CA LEU A 79 10.37 -29.71 -19.41
C LEU A 79 10.82 -29.14 -20.74
N ALA A 80 10.97 -27.81 -20.87
CA ALA A 80 11.46 -27.18 -22.09
C ALA A 80 12.93 -27.55 -22.39
N ALA A 81 13.77 -27.60 -21.36
CA ALA A 81 15.16 -28.03 -21.50
C ALA A 81 15.31 -29.51 -21.87
N CYS A 82 14.43 -30.39 -21.35
CA CYS A 82 14.40 -31.82 -21.70
C CYS A 82 14.13 -32.10 -23.18
N VAL A 83 13.75 -31.09 -23.96
CA VAL A 83 13.53 -31.17 -25.41
C VAL A 83 14.54 -30.30 -26.17
N ALA A 84 14.91 -29.13 -25.62
CA ALA A 84 15.84 -28.19 -26.25
C ALA A 84 17.33 -28.46 -25.93
N SER A 85 17.64 -29.37 -25.01
CA SER A 85 19.01 -29.83 -24.70
C SER A 85 19.05 -31.32 -24.29
N PRO A 86 18.63 -32.25 -25.19
CA PRO A 86 18.60 -33.70 -24.96
C PRO A 86 19.99 -34.37 -24.93
N GLN A 87 21.05 -33.58 -24.95
CA GLN A 87 22.43 -33.95 -24.59
C GLN A 87 22.79 -33.57 -23.14
N ALA A 88 21.80 -33.19 -22.32
CA ALA A 88 22.01 -32.79 -20.91
C ALA A 88 20.84 -33.14 -19.98
N CYS A 89 19.60 -33.10 -20.48
CA CYS A 89 18.43 -33.62 -19.77
C CYS A 89 17.38 -34.11 -20.77
N SER A 90 16.60 -35.12 -20.39
CA SER A 90 15.55 -35.74 -21.21
C SER A 90 14.46 -36.27 -20.29
N LEU A 91 13.24 -36.41 -20.82
CA LEU A 91 12.17 -37.16 -20.14
C LEU A 91 12.56 -38.64 -19.92
N GLY A 92 13.43 -39.17 -20.79
CA GLY A 92 14.08 -40.48 -20.67
C GLY A 92 15.45 -40.45 -19.96
N GLY A 93 15.88 -39.27 -19.50
CA GLY A 93 17.11 -39.10 -18.72
C GLY A 93 17.09 -39.91 -17.42
N TYR A 94 18.25 -40.08 -16.78
CA TYR A 94 18.31 -40.94 -15.59
C TYR A 94 17.71 -40.27 -14.35
N GLY A 95 17.30 -39.00 -14.43
CA GLY A 95 16.50 -38.35 -13.41
C GLY A 95 17.20 -37.17 -12.80
N GLY A 96 17.04 -37.01 -11.49
CA GLY A 96 17.47 -35.82 -10.77
C GLY A 96 16.87 -35.70 -9.38
N HIS A 97 17.14 -34.55 -8.77
CA HIS A 97 16.58 -34.12 -7.49
C HIS A 97 16.00 -32.71 -7.63
N MET A 98 14.87 -32.46 -6.96
CA MET A 98 14.26 -31.14 -6.85
C MET A 98 14.10 -30.77 -5.38
N LEU A 99 14.86 -29.79 -4.94
CA LEU A 99 14.77 -29.23 -3.59
C LEU A 99 13.84 -28.00 -3.62
N ILE A 100 12.82 -28.01 -2.77
CA ILE A 100 11.74 -27.00 -2.73
C ILE A 100 11.73 -26.34 -1.35
N TYR A 101 11.87 -25.01 -1.34
CA TYR A 101 11.63 -24.15 -0.19
C TYR A 101 10.34 -23.35 -0.41
N LYS A 102 9.43 -23.39 0.56
CA LYS A 102 8.25 -22.54 0.65
C LYS A 102 8.35 -21.63 1.87
N SER A 103 8.14 -20.33 1.66
CA SER A 103 8.11 -19.30 2.70
C SER A 103 6.79 -19.26 3.49
N GLY A 104 5.71 -19.77 2.90
CA GLY A 104 4.33 -19.64 3.37
C GLY A 104 3.65 -18.27 3.07
N TRP A 105 4.32 -17.35 2.36
CA TRP A 105 3.74 -16.05 2.02
C TRP A 105 2.68 -16.11 0.90
N ASP A 106 2.50 -17.28 0.27
CA ASP A 106 1.35 -17.60 -0.59
C ASP A 106 0.12 -18.12 0.18
N GLY A 107 0.20 -18.22 1.51
CA GLY A 107 -0.88 -18.68 2.40
C GLY A 107 -0.81 -20.17 2.76
N GLU A 108 0.15 -20.90 2.19
CA GLU A 108 0.51 -22.27 2.58
C GLU A 108 1.39 -22.27 3.85
N PRO A 109 1.55 -23.41 4.55
CA PRO A 109 2.59 -23.51 5.59
C PRO A 109 4.00 -23.41 4.97
N PRO A 110 4.98 -22.85 5.70
CA PRO A 110 6.38 -22.91 5.29
C PRO A 110 6.89 -24.36 5.31
N LEU A 111 7.73 -24.73 4.33
CA LEU A 111 8.18 -26.10 4.11
C LEU A 111 9.57 -26.10 3.47
N VAL A 112 10.39 -27.10 3.81
CA VAL A 112 11.53 -27.50 2.98
C VAL A 112 11.42 -29.00 2.72
N THR A 113 11.33 -29.40 1.45
CA THR A 113 11.19 -30.80 1.03
C THR A 113 12.02 -31.08 -0.21
N CYS A 114 12.37 -32.33 -0.45
CA CYS A 114 13.06 -32.76 -1.66
C CYS A 114 12.28 -33.86 -2.37
N ILE A 115 12.31 -33.86 -3.70
CA ILE A 115 11.77 -34.92 -4.54
C ILE A 115 12.95 -35.58 -5.24
N ASP A 116 13.25 -36.82 -4.83
CA ASP A 116 14.22 -37.71 -5.46
C ASP A 116 13.53 -38.49 -6.58
N PHE A 117 13.96 -38.23 -7.80
CA PHE A 117 13.51 -38.91 -9.00
C PHE A 117 14.70 -39.44 -9.81
N ASN A 118 15.76 -39.88 -9.13
CA ASN A 118 16.83 -40.68 -9.75
C ASN A 118 16.29 -42.06 -10.17
N SER A 119 16.86 -42.65 -11.21
CA SER A 119 16.44 -43.91 -11.83
C SER A 119 16.69 -45.10 -10.92
N ALA A 120 15.74 -46.03 -10.89
CA ALA A 120 15.97 -47.35 -10.32
C ALA A 120 16.64 -48.27 -11.35
N ALA A 121 17.52 -49.17 -10.89
CA ALA A 121 17.90 -50.34 -11.65
C ALA A 121 16.66 -51.23 -11.89
N GLY A 122 16.46 -51.66 -13.14
CA GLY A 122 15.36 -52.57 -13.47
C GLY A 122 15.52 -53.94 -12.78
N SER A 123 14.40 -54.65 -12.62
CA SER A 123 14.30 -55.96 -11.97
C SER A 123 15.25 -57.04 -12.52
N LEU A 124 15.78 -56.87 -13.73
CA LEU A 124 16.72 -57.80 -14.38
C LEU A 124 18.20 -57.57 -14.00
N ALA A 125 18.52 -56.57 -13.18
CA ALA A 125 19.90 -56.32 -12.73
C ALA A 125 20.40 -57.40 -11.76
N THR A 126 21.70 -57.72 -11.78
CA THR A 126 22.34 -58.57 -10.76
C THR A 126 23.59 -57.90 -10.21
N SER A 127 23.90 -58.12 -8.94
CA SER A 127 25.02 -57.45 -8.23
C SER A 127 26.41 -57.75 -8.80
N ASN A 128 26.52 -58.70 -9.73
CA ASN A 128 27.74 -59.10 -10.41
C ASN A 128 27.72 -58.87 -11.93
N MET A 129 26.69 -58.21 -12.51
CA MET A 129 26.48 -58.17 -13.96
C MET A 129 27.56 -57.43 -14.77
N PHE A 130 28.45 -56.69 -14.10
CA PHE A 130 29.60 -55.98 -14.69
C PHE A 130 30.96 -56.50 -14.18
N VAL A 131 30.98 -57.59 -13.41
CA VAL A 131 32.23 -58.19 -12.92
C VAL A 131 32.94 -58.88 -14.07
N GLY A 132 34.18 -58.48 -14.34
CA GLY A 132 35.03 -59.06 -15.39
C GLY A 132 34.91 -58.42 -16.78
N SER A 133 33.95 -57.51 -17.02
CA SER A 133 33.92 -56.67 -18.24
C SER A 133 34.88 -55.47 -18.18
N VAL A 134 35.65 -55.34 -17.10
CA VAL A 134 36.40 -54.12 -16.77
C VAL A 134 37.70 -54.49 -16.02
N ASN A 135 38.83 -53.91 -16.45
CA ASN A 135 40.09 -53.93 -15.69
C ASN A 135 40.18 -52.72 -14.76
N LEU A 136 41.08 -52.77 -13.76
CA LEU A 136 41.41 -51.64 -12.89
C LEU A 136 42.87 -51.23 -13.09
N THR A 137 43.13 -49.93 -13.18
CA THR A 137 44.48 -49.35 -13.21
C THR A 137 44.44 -47.98 -12.56
N ASN A 138 45.23 -47.77 -11.49
CA ASN A 138 45.25 -46.54 -10.69
C ASN A 138 43.86 -46.08 -10.19
N GLY A 139 42.97 -47.03 -9.87
CA GLY A 139 41.58 -46.76 -9.49
C GLY A 139 40.61 -46.51 -10.66
N HIS A 140 41.12 -46.24 -11.87
CA HIS A 140 40.30 -46.06 -13.06
C HIS A 140 40.01 -47.38 -13.78
N TRP A 141 38.84 -47.44 -14.41
CA TRP A 141 38.31 -48.60 -15.12
C TRP A 141 38.83 -48.68 -16.56
N THR A 142 39.70 -49.65 -16.85
CA THR A 142 40.44 -49.80 -18.13
C THR A 142 40.01 -51.03 -18.94
N GLY A 143 38.70 -51.23 -19.08
CA GLY A 143 38.12 -52.26 -19.97
C GLY A 143 38.18 -51.89 -21.47
N PRO A 144 37.84 -52.82 -22.38
CA PRO A 144 37.65 -52.51 -23.80
C PRO A 144 36.50 -51.50 -23.95
N THR A 145 36.70 -50.48 -24.79
CA THR A 145 35.88 -49.27 -24.76
C THR A 145 34.82 -49.23 -25.86
N PRO A 146 33.59 -48.74 -25.58
CA PRO A 146 33.05 -48.37 -24.27
C PRO A 146 32.63 -49.57 -23.41
N ALA A 147 32.66 -49.43 -22.09
CA ALA A 147 32.21 -50.46 -21.17
C ALA A 147 30.67 -50.57 -21.12
N ALA A 148 30.14 -51.80 -21.02
CA ALA A 148 28.70 -52.09 -21.13
C ALA A 148 27.83 -51.61 -19.95
N ASN A 149 28.41 -51.04 -18.90
CA ASN A 149 27.71 -50.30 -17.86
C ASN A 149 27.53 -48.82 -18.21
N GLN A 150 28.39 -48.25 -19.07
CA GLN A 150 28.41 -46.81 -19.39
C GLN A 150 27.54 -46.46 -20.59
N ILE A 151 27.59 -47.25 -21.65
CA ILE A 151 26.89 -46.97 -22.92
C ILE A 151 26.09 -48.19 -23.37
N GLY A 152 24.93 -47.94 -24.00
CA GLY A 152 24.01 -48.97 -24.49
C GLY A 152 22.91 -49.34 -23.50
N TRP A 153 22.05 -50.26 -23.91
CA TRP A 153 20.78 -50.58 -23.22
C TRP A 153 20.90 -51.14 -21.80
N LYS A 154 22.09 -51.57 -21.37
CA LYS A 154 22.39 -51.97 -19.99
C LYS A 154 22.78 -50.82 -19.05
N ALA A 155 23.13 -49.66 -19.61
CA ALA A 155 23.35 -48.43 -18.85
C ALA A 155 22.03 -47.73 -18.44
N VAL A 156 20.89 -48.16 -19.00
CA VAL A 156 19.57 -47.54 -18.82
C VAL A 156 18.83 -48.11 -17.61
N GLY A 157 18.46 -47.22 -16.68
CA GLY A 157 17.54 -47.47 -15.57
C GLY A 157 16.11 -47.00 -15.91
N VAL A 158 15.18 -47.16 -14.96
CA VAL A 158 13.80 -46.71 -15.13
C VAL A 158 13.74 -45.17 -15.11
N PRO A 159 13.38 -44.47 -16.22
CA PRO A 159 13.55 -43.02 -16.29
C PRO A 159 12.70 -42.27 -15.27
N GLY A 160 13.34 -41.48 -14.41
CA GLY A 160 12.66 -40.80 -13.31
C GLY A 160 12.19 -39.37 -13.60
N THR A 161 12.80 -38.68 -14.58
CA THR A 161 12.60 -37.25 -14.84
C THR A 161 11.13 -36.83 -14.86
N PHE A 162 10.28 -37.53 -15.62
CA PHE A 162 8.89 -37.11 -15.78
C PHE A 162 8.05 -37.31 -14.51
N ALA A 163 8.24 -38.40 -13.76
CA ALA A 163 7.56 -38.60 -12.47
C ALA A 163 7.94 -37.51 -11.45
N GLY A 164 9.20 -37.10 -11.39
CA GLY A 164 9.66 -36.04 -10.48
C GLY A 164 9.07 -34.67 -10.81
N LEU A 165 9.16 -34.27 -12.09
CA LEU A 165 8.60 -33.01 -12.56
C LEU A 165 7.07 -32.95 -12.43
N PHE A 166 6.38 -34.07 -12.66
CA PHE A 166 4.94 -34.17 -12.44
C PHE A 166 4.58 -34.07 -10.94
N MET A 167 5.23 -34.86 -10.07
CA MET A 167 4.99 -34.85 -8.63
C MET A 167 5.24 -33.47 -7.99
N ALA A 168 6.32 -32.79 -8.39
CA ALA A 168 6.60 -31.43 -7.94
C ALA A 168 5.43 -30.48 -8.25
N GLN A 169 4.92 -30.54 -9.47
CA GLN A 169 3.81 -29.71 -9.92
C GLN A 169 2.50 -30.03 -9.19
N THR A 170 2.16 -31.31 -9.07
CA THR A 170 0.89 -31.77 -8.45
C THR A 170 0.85 -31.66 -6.93
N ASN A 171 1.99 -31.42 -6.27
CA ASN A 171 2.07 -31.29 -4.82
C ASN A 171 2.39 -29.85 -4.38
N TYR A 172 3.22 -29.13 -5.16
CA TYR A 172 3.83 -27.84 -4.74
C TYR A 172 3.71 -26.71 -5.77
N GLY A 173 3.08 -26.95 -6.92
CA GLY A 173 2.66 -25.89 -7.84
C GLY A 173 1.65 -24.92 -7.22
N ARG A 174 1.23 -23.89 -7.94
CA ARG A 174 0.25 -22.93 -7.43
C ARG A 174 -1.15 -23.55 -7.36
N LYS A 175 -1.81 -23.49 -6.19
CA LYS A 175 -3.24 -23.81 -6.07
C LYS A 175 -4.11 -22.75 -6.72
N VAL A 176 -5.14 -23.16 -7.48
CA VAL A 176 -6.07 -22.27 -8.20
C VAL A 176 -7.49 -22.57 -7.73
N SER A 177 -8.29 -21.55 -7.45
CA SER A 177 -9.64 -21.76 -6.91
C SER A 177 -10.51 -22.57 -7.87
N GLY A 178 -11.02 -23.73 -7.41
CA GLY A 178 -11.80 -24.67 -8.21
C GLY A 178 -11.00 -25.84 -8.82
N THR A 179 -9.67 -25.85 -8.70
CA THR A 179 -8.82 -27.02 -8.96
C THR A 179 -7.94 -27.31 -7.74
N ASN A 180 -7.22 -28.44 -7.74
CA ASN A 180 -6.19 -28.67 -6.72
C ASN A 180 -4.95 -27.80 -7.00
N PHE A 181 -4.50 -27.75 -8.27
CA PHE A 181 -3.29 -27.06 -8.72
C PHE A 181 -3.45 -26.42 -10.11
N PHE A 182 -2.50 -25.56 -10.49
CA PHE A 182 -2.35 -24.99 -11.82
C PHE A 182 -2.26 -26.12 -12.87
N PRO A 183 -2.94 -26.04 -14.04
CA PRO A 183 -3.05 -27.21 -14.91
C PRO A 183 -1.72 -27.57 -15.57
N PHE A 184 -1.28 -28.83 -15.45
CA PHE A 184 -0.06 -29.33 -16.09
C PHE A 184 -0.01 -29.11 -17.62
N ALA A 185 -1.17 -29.07 -18.27
CA ALA A 185 -1.30 -28.71 -19.68
C ALA A 185 -0.81 -27.28 -19.99
N GLU A 186 -1.07 -26.29 -19.12
CA GLU A 186 -0.57 -24.92 -19.28
C GLU A 186 0.96 -24.87 -19.22
N ILE A 187 1.55 -25.67 -18.33
CA ILE A 187 3.00 -25.81 -18.11
C ILE A 187 3.71 -26.47 -19.31
N MET A 188 3.01 -27.31 -20.08
CA MET A 188 3.51 -27.90 -21.32
C MET A 188 3.43 -26.96 -22.55
N LYS A 189 2.61 -25.89 -22.51
CA LYS A 189 2.43 -24.98 -23.66
C LYS A 189 3.72 -24.29 -24.14
N PRO A 190 4.62 -23.77 -23.26
CA PRO A 190 5.89 -23.19 -23.71
C PRO A 190 6.73 -24.21 -24.49
N THR A 191 6.87 -25.43 -23.97
CA THR A 191 7.62 -26.52 -24.62
C THR A 191 7.07 -26.84 -26.00
N LEU A 192 5.74 -26.97 -26.14
CA LEU A 192 5.09 -27.16 -27.44
C LEU A 192 5.31 -25.97 -28.40
N ALA A 193 5.28 -24.74 -27.90
CA ALA A 193 5.54 -23.56 -28.73
C ALA A 193 6.97 -23.55 -29.28
N ARG A 194 7.97 -24.08 -28.54
CA ARG A 194 9.35 -24.20 -29.04
C ARG A 194 9.48 -25.23 -30.17
N VAL A 195 8.71 -26.33 -30.12
CA VAL A 195 8.58 -27.28 -31.24
C VAL A 195 7.98 -26.57 -32.46
N ALA A 196 6.82 -25.93 -32.28
CA ALA A 196 6.06 -25.30 -33.36
C ALA A 196 6.79 -24.13 -34.04
N ASN A 197 7.59 -23.38 -33.28
CA ASN A 197 8.40 -22.26 -33.78
C ASN A 197 9.73 -22.70 -34.42
N GLY A 198 9.96 -24.01 -34.61
CA GLY A 198 11.16 -24.53 -35.28
C GLY A 198 12.47 -24.30 -34.51
N GLN A 199 12.42 -24.10 -33.19
CA GLN A 199 13.61 -23.83 -32.37
C GLN A 199 14.46 -25.09 -32.08
N MET A 200 14.13 -26.22 -32.69
CA MET A 200 14.74 -27.53 -32.45
C MET A 200 14.76 -28.32 -33.77
N THR A 201 15.81 -29.10 -33.99
CA THR A 201 16.00 -29.98 -35.16
C THR A 201 16.10 -31.44 -34.72
N GLY A 202 15.76 -32.37 -35.61
CA GLY A 202 16.07 -33.79 -35.40
C GLY A 202 17.57 -34.07 -35.48
N ASN A 203 18.01 -35.18 -34.88
CA ASN A 203 19.39 -35.64 -34.90
C ASN A 203 19.47 -37.17 -35.13
N ALA A 204 20.62 -37.80 -34.89
CA ALA A 204 20.81 -39.24 -35.07
C ALA A 204 19.95 -40.12 -34.13
N TYR A 205 19.44 -39.58 -33.03
CA TYR A 205 18.69 -40.30 -31.99
C TYR A 205 17.17 -40.10 -32.09
N TYR A 206 16.70 -38.99 -32.68
CA TYR A 206 15.27 -38.68 -32.78
C TYR A 206 14.91 -37.80 -33.99
N SER A 207 13.65 -37.91 -34.42
CA SER A 207 13.04 -36.98 -35.37
C SER A 207 12.23 -35.91 -34.63
N LEU A 208 12.12 -34.70 -35.21
CA LEU A 208 11.26 -33.66 -34.65
C LEU A 208 9.79 -34.11 -34.56
N SER A 209 9.33 -34.95 -35.49
CA SER A 209 7.98 -35.53 -35.50
C SER A 209 7.73 -36.48 -34.33
N SER A 210 8.68 -37.37 -34.01
CA SER A 210 8.51 -38.30 -32.89
C SER A 210 8.54 -37.59 -31.54
N VAL A 211 9.41 -36.59 -31.38
CA VAL A 211 9.39 -35.67 -30.23
C VAL A 211 8.07 -34.90 -30.12
N SER A 212 7.55 -34.35 -31.22
CA SER A 212 6.28 -33.61 -31.23
C SER A 212 5.10 -34.50 -30.86
N ASN A 213 5.10 -35.77 -31.29
CA ASN A 213 4.03 -36.72 -30.95
C ASN A 213 4.03 -37.05 -29.45
N LEU A 214 5.20 -37.33 -28.87
CA LEU A 214 5.36 -37.56 -27.42
C LEU A 214 4.82 -36.38 -26.59
N LEU A 215 5.18 -35.15 -26.96
CA LEU A 215 4.75 -33.96 -26.24
C LEU A 215 3.24 -33.68 -26.40
N MET A 216 2.67 -33.97 -27.56
CA MET A 216 1.23 -33.83 -27.79
C MET A 216 0.41 -34.89 -27.04
N GLU A 217 0.91 -36.13 -26.91
CA GLU A 217 0.28 -37.15 -26.09
C GLU A 217 0.27 -36.74 -24.61
N LEU A 218 1.41 -36.28 -24.08
CA LEU A 218 1.52 -35.78 -22.70
C LEU A 218 0.74 -34.48 -22.45
N TYR A 219 0.49 -33.65 -23.46
CA TYR A 219 -0.32 -32.43 -23.32
C TYR A 219 -1.83 -32.70 -23.38
N THR A 220 -2.27 -33.67 -24.19
CA THR A 220 -3.69 -33.96 -24.41
C THR A 220 -4.28 -34.99 -23.45
N ASN A 221 -3.44 -35.82 -22.79
CA ASN A 221 -3.90 -36.81 -21.84
C ASN A 221 -4.21 -36.19 -20.46
N SER A 222 -5.39 -36.50 -19.90
CA SER A 222 -5.80 -36.04 -18.56
C SER A 222 -5.01 -36.66 -17.40
N ASN A 223 -4.25 -37.73 -17.65
CA ASN A 223 -3.30 -38.32 -16.72
C ASN A 223 -1.96 -38.60 -17.47
N PRO A 224 -1.10 -37.59 -17.65
CA PRO A 224 0.11 -37.75 -18.45
C PRO A 224 1.17 -38.62 -17.74
N HIS A 225 1.17 -38.69 -16.40
CA HIS A 225 1.97 -39.69 -15.68
C HIS A 225 1.51 -41.11 -16.02
N GLY A 226 0.20 -41.34 -16.13
CA GLY A 226 -0.37 -42.60 -16.59
C GLY A 226 0.06 -42.95 -18.02
N ALA A 227 0.07 -41.97 -18.93
CA ALA A 227 0.56 -42.16 -20.30
C ALA A 227 2.04 -42.60 -20.33
N PHE A 228 2.91 -41.89 -19.58
CA PHE A 228 4.35 -42.14 -19.60
C PHE A 228 4.77 -43.48 -18.96
N TYR A 229 4.15 -43.86 -17.82
CA TYR A 229 4.58 -45.01 -17.02
C TYR A 229 3.70 -46.27 -17.18
N THR A 230 2.49 -46.13 -17.72
CA THR A 230 1.51 -47.24 -17.86
C THR A 230 0.73 -47.21 -19.18
N GLY A 231 1.16 -46.41 -20.17
CA GLY A 231 0.55 -46.28 -21.49
C GLY A 231 1.47 -46.73 -22.64
N ASP A 232 1.16 -46.27 -23.84
CA ASP A 232 1.88 -46.69 -25.06
C ASP A 232 3.35 -46.23 -25.05
N ILE A 233 3.68 -45.13 -24.37
CA ILE A 233 5.07 -44.67 -24.15
C ILE A 233 5.87 -45.71 -23.35
N ALA A 234 5.30 -46.27 -22.27
CA ALA A 234 5.93 -47.32 -21.48
C ALA A 234 6.05 -48.62 -22.27
N THR A 235 5.04 -48.94 -23.09
CA THR A 235 5.02 -50.13 -23.95
C THR A 235 6.16 -50.07 -24.98
N ASP A 236 6.30 -48.95 -25.71
CA ASP A 236 7.34 -48.76 -26.72
C ASP A 236 8.75 -48.73 -26.10
N LEU A 237 8.92 -48.09 -24.93
CA LEU A 237 10.19 -48.09 -24.21
C LEU A 237 10.60 -49.52 -23.82
N VAL A 238 9.69 -50.28 -23.24
CA VAL A 238 9.98 -51.66 -22.78
C VAL A 238 10.22 -52.60 -23.97
N ALA A 239 9.48 -52.45 -25.06
CA ALA A 239 9.74 -53.19 -26.30
C ALA A 239 11.15 -52.91 -26.83
N ALA A 240 11.59 -51.66 -26.83
CA ALA A 240 12.95 -51.28 -27.24
C ALA A 240 14.02 -51.82 -26.28
N MET A 241 13.79 -51.76 -24.96
CA MET A 241 14.69 -52.35 -23.95
C MET A 241 14.82 -53.86 -24.12
N GLN A 242 13.70 -54.58 -24.29
CA GLN A 242 13.68 -56.04 -24.48
C GLN A 242 14.38 -56.47 -25.78
N ALA A 243 14.11 -55.78 -26.89
CA ALA A 243 14.71 -56.09 -28.19
C ALA A 243 16.25 -55.96 -28.22
N ASN A 244 16.84 -55.23 -27.27
CA ASN A 244 18.27 -54.94 -27.21
C ASN A 244 18.96 -55.39 -25.91
N GLY A 245 18.29 -56.20 -25.07
CA GLY A 245 18.88 -56.78 -23.85
C GLY A 245 19.13 -55.80 -22.70
N GLY A 246 18.31 -54.75 -22.59
CA GLY A 246 18.29 -53.82 -21.46
C GLY A 246 17.58 -54.36 -20.21
N LEU A 247 17.66 -53.60 -19.11
CA LEU A 247 17.28 -54.07 -17.77
C LEU A 247 15.83 -53.78 -17.33
N VAL A 248 15.15 -52.84 -17.98
CA VAL A 248 13.84 -52.31 -17.55
C VAL A 248 12.69 -53.10 -18.15
N THR A 249 11.77 -53.56 -17.30
CA THR A 249 10.52 -54.22 -17.69
C THR A 249 9.31 -53.30 -17.55
N TYR A 250 8.15 -53.74 -18.05
CA TYR A 250 6.87 -53.04 -17.86
C TYR A 250 6.44 -53.00 -16.39
N ALA A 251 6.79 -54.00 -15.59
CA ALA A 251 6.56 -53.99 -14.15
C ALA A 251 7.42 -52.91 -13.47
N ASP A 252 8.67 -52.73 -13.89
CA ASP A 252 9.54 -51.68 -13.37
C ASP A 252 9.00 -50.28 -13.69
N MET A 253 8.57 -50.03 -14.94
CA MET A 253 7.88 -48.79 -15.33
C MET A 253 6.60 -48.55 -14.50
N THR A 254 5.77 -49.58 -14.35
CA THR A 254 4.49 -49.50 -13.62
C THR A 254 4.70 -49.23 -12.12
N ASN A 255 5.77 -49.73 -11.52
CA ASN A 255 6.06 -49.63 -10.09
C ASN A 255 6.90 -48.39 -9.72
N TYR A 256 7.67 -47.82 -10.64
CA TYR A 256 8.54 -46.67 -10.36
C TYR A 256 7.75 -45.43 -9.94
N ARG A 257 8.18 -44.76 -8.87
CA ARG A 257 7.67 -43.47 -8.41
C ARG A 257 8.83 -42.55 -8.07
N ALA A 258 8.66 -41.25 -8.27
CA ALA A 258 9.46 -40.27 -7.53
C ALA A 258 9.22 -40.45 -6.02
N ARG A 259 10.24 -40.21 -5.20
CA ARG A 259 10.20 -40.30 -3.74
C ARG A 259 10.19 -38.88 -3.20
N GLU A 260 9.17 -38.46 -2.46
CA GLU A 260 9.31 -37.29 -1.60
C GLU A 260 10.09 -37.69 -0.34
N VAL A 261 11.10 -36.90 0.01
CA VAL A 261 12.10 -37.22 1.03
C VAL A 261 12.55 -35.97 1.78
N THR A 262 12.77 -36.11 3.09
CA THR A 262 13.34 -35.05 3.91
C THR A 262 14.77 -34.73 3.42
N PRO A 263 15.08 -33.47 3.04
CA PRO A 263 16.44 -33.08 2.69
C PRO A 263 17.35 -33.14 3.91
N TYR A 264 18.65 -33.38 3.69
CA TYR A 264 19.63 -33.17 4.76
C TYR A 264 19.82 -31.68 5.01
N ALA A 265 20.02 -31.33 6.28
CA ALA A 265 20.17 -29.95 6.72
C ALA A 265 21.30 -29.84 7.75
N ARG A 266 22.11 -28.78 7.64
CA ARG A 266 22.99 -28.33 8.72
C ARG A 266 22.92 -26.81 8.84
N HIS A 267 22.80 -26.32 10.06
CA HIS A 267 22.90 -24.90 10.38
C HIS A 267 24.38 -24.50 10.57
N PHE A 268 24.74 -23.32 10.07
CA PHE A 268 26.08 -22.74 10.11
C PHE A 268 26.02 -21.30 10.61
N ASN A 269 26.94 -20.91 11.49
CA ASN A 269 26.99 -19.59 12.12
C ASN A 269 28.38 -18.92 11.94
N PRO A 270 28.72 -18.48 10.71
CA PRO A 270 30.02 -17.89 10.39
C PRO A 270 30.24 -16.54 11.10
N PRO A 271 31.35 -16.30 11.85
CA PRO A 271 31.50 -15.15 12.75
C PRO A 271 31.39 -13.73 12.17
N ASN A 272 31.44 -13.57 10.84
CA ASN A 272 31.29 -12.28 10.14
C ASN A 272 30.33 -12.38 8.92
N GLY A 273 29.62 -13.50 8.79
CA GLY A 273 28.89 -13.88 7.57
C GLY A 273 27.38 -13.87 7.72
N THR A 274 26.70 -14.68 6.91
CA THR A 274 25.26 -14.93 6.98
C THR A 274 25.00 -16.26 7.71
N PRO A 275 24.46 -16.26 8.94
CA PRO A 275 23.98 -17.48 9.58
C PRO A 275 22.80 -18.06 8.80
N ALA A 276 22.87 -19.35 8.51
CA ALA A 276 21.87 -20.02 7.67
C ALA A 276 21.82 -21.53 7.92
N THR A 277 20.65 -22.11 7.67
CA THR A 277 20.51 -23.55 7.47
C THR A 277 20.67 -23.89 5.99
N VAL A 278 21.69 -24.69 5.66
CA VAL A 278 21.90 -25.21 4.31
C VAL A 278 21.19 -26.54 4.19
N TYR A 279 20.31 -26.64 3.19
CA TYR A 279 19.59 -27.85 2.81
C TYR A 279 20.15 -28.43 1.51
N VAL A 280 20.21 -29.75 1.43
CA VAL A 280 20.72 -30.52 0.28
C VAL A 280 19.86 -31.76 0.01
N ALA A 281 20.01 -32.33 -1.17
CA ALA A 281 19.39 -33.58 -1.60
C ALA A 281 19.78 -34.82 -0.72
N PRO A 282 18.97 -35.91 -0.74
CA PRO A 282 19.08 -37.10 0.14
C PRO A 282 20.31 -38.00 -0.14
N PRO A 283 20.53 -39.13 0.59
CA PRO A 283 21.75 -39.95 0.45
C PRO A 283 22.05 -40.55 -0.95
N GLY A 284 21.03 -40.69 -1.82
CA GLY A 284 21.25 -41.10 -3.22
C GLY A 284 21.89 -39.99 -4.08
N SER A 285 22.08 -38.80 -3.51
CA SER A 285 22.80 -37.69 -4.11
C SER A 285 24.05 -37.37 -3.30
N ALA A 286 25.04 -36.79 -3.96
CA ALA A 286 26.21 -36.24 -3.30
C ALA A 286 25.96 -34.89 -2.57
N GLY A 287 24.69 -34.55 -2.28
CA GLY A 287 24.35 -33.41 -1.43
C GLY A 287 24.99 -33.51 -0.03
N VAL A 288 25.09 -34.73 0.52
CA VAL A 288 25.68 -34.94 1.86
C VAL A 288 27.18 -34.58 1.91
N SER A 289 27.92 -34.78 0.80
CA SER A 289 29.32 -34.38 0.63
C SER A 289 29.52 -32.87 0.85
N VAL A 290 28.58 -32.06 0.34
CA VAL A 290 28.63 -30.60 0.43
C VAL A 290 28.43 -30.12 1.86
N LEU A 291 27.52 -30.75 2.63
CA LEU A 291 27.40 -30.47 4.06
C LEU A 291 28.66 -30.90 4.83
N GLN A 292 29.33 -31.98 4.41
CA GLN A 292 30.58 -32.45 5.02
C GLN A 292 31.74 -31.45 4.77
N GLU A 293 31.93 -30.96 3.54
CA GLU A 293 32.94 -29.94 3.23
C GLU A 293 32.69 -28.63 3.98
N LEU A 294 31.43 -28.17 4.04
CA LEU A 294 31.07 -26.98 4.83
C LEU A 294 31.30 -27.20 6.33
N ALA A 295 31.01 -28.39 6.87
CA ALA A 295 31.27 -28.74 8.26
C ALA A 295 32.76 -28.71 8.63
N MET A 296 33.64 -29.13 7.72
CA MET A 296 35.09 -29.04 7.95
C MET A 296 35.60 -27.59 7.89
N LEU A 297 35.04 -26.75 7.02
CA LEU A 297 35.37 -25.31 6.97
C LEU A 297 34.91 -24.56 8.23
N ASP A 298 33.73 -24.91 8.73
CA ASP A 298 33.16 -24.42 9.98
C ASP A 298 33.99 -24.84 11.20
N ALA A 299 34.47 -26.09 11.23
CA ALA A 299 35.38 -26.60 12.27
C ALA A 299 36.77 -25.93 12.25
N LEU A 300 37.25 -25.47 11.10
CA LEU A 300 38.44 -24.61 10.99
C LEU A 300 38.16 -23.14 11.41
N GLY A 301 37.00 -22.87 12.02
CA GLY A 301 36.60 -21.58 12.60
C GLY A 301 36.47 -20.46 11.57
N TRP A 302 36.33 -20.79 10.29
CA TRP A 302 36.38 -19.84 9.15
C TRP A 302 37.68 -19.01 9.09
N THR A 303 38.75 -19.40 9.81
CA THR A 303 39.90 -18.57 10.19
C THR A 303 40.84 -18.10 9.06
N ASN A 304 40.54 -18.43 7.81
CA ASN A 304 41.23 -17.93 6.61
C ASN A 304 40.28 -17.14 5.68
N GLY A 305 39.25 -16.51 6.26
CA GLY A 305 38.36 -15.51 5.66
C GLY A 305 37.57 -14.79 6.77
N PRO A 306 36.48 -14.06 6.47
CA PRO A 306 36.12 -13.46 5.18
C PRO A 306 36.78 -12.08 4.96
N ASN A 307 37.31 -11.46 6.02
CA ASN A 307 37.57 -10.01 6.10
C ASN A 307 38.93 -9.54 5.54
N GLY A 308 39.69 -10.39 4.86
CA GLY A 308 41.02 -10.05 4.35
C GLY A 308 41.56 -11.07 3.35
N THR A 309 41.22 -10.85 2.07
CA THR A 309 41.54 -11.64 0.86
C THR A 309 41.23 -13.14 0.89
N TRP A 310 40.62 -13.63 -0.20
CA TRP A 310 40.39 -15.07 -0.47
C TRP A 310 41.68 -15.78 -0.94
N ASP A 311 42.82 -15.37 -0.37
CA ASP A 311 44.14 -15.50 -0.97
C ASP A 311 45.26 -15.72 0.06
N SER A 312 44.92 -16.38 1.18
CA SER A 312 45.95 -17.05 1.96
C SER A 312 46.29 -18.38 1.26
N LEU A 313 47.58 -18.65 1.06
CA LEU A 313 48.05 -19.93 0.49
C LEU A 313 47.53 -21.14 1.29
N LYS A 314 47.32 -20.96 2.60
CA LYS A 314 46.77 -21.96 3.52
C LYS A 314 45.27 -22.25 3.27
N TYR A 315 44.48 -21.26 2.83
CA TYR A 315 43.07 -21.47 2.48
C TYR A 315 42.93 -22.51 1.35
N TRP A 316 43.66 -22.32 0.26
CA TRP A 316 43.58 -23.20 -0.92
C TRP A 316 44.08 -24.62 -0.64
N HIS A 317 45.14 -24.78 0.17
CA HIS A 317 45.60 -26.08 0.65
C HIS A 317 44.57 -26.75 1.58
N SER A 318 43.92 -25.99 2.47
CA SER A 318 42.85 -26.52 3.34
C SER A 318 41.65 -27.00 2.52
N ARG A 319 41.22 -26.27 1.49
CA ARG A 319 40.17 -26.72 0.55
C ARG A 319 40.58 -27.99 -0.20
N GLY A 320 41.85 -28.09 -0.63
CA GLY A 320 42.40 -29.28 -1.27
C GLY A 320 42.27 -30.54 -0.40
N GLU A 321 42.74 -30.49 0.85
CA GLU A 321 42.63 -31.63 1.77
C GLU A 321 41.18 -31.93 2.18
N ILE A 322 40.33 -30.92 2.39
CA ILE A 322 38.90 -31.13 2.73
C ILE A 322 38.18 -31.87 1.60
N ALA A 323 38.30 -31.41 0.35
CA ALA A 323 37.70 -32.10 -0.79
C ALA A 323 38.23 -33.54 -0.92
N ARG A 324 39.54 -33.73 -0.72
CA ARG A 324 40.19 -35.05 -0.80
C ARG A 324 39.70 -36.03 0.27
N LEU A 325 39.33 -35.54 1.46
CA LEU A 325 38.78 -36.35 2.55
C LEU A 325 37.27 -36.61 2.36
N MET A 326 36.51 -35.61 1.93
CA MET A 326 35.11 -35.77 1.53
C MET A 326 34.96 -36.86 0.47
N TRP A 327 35.77 -36.83 -0.61
CA TRP A 327 35.70 -37.82 -1.68
C TRP A 327 35.98 -39.25 -1.21
N LYS A 328 36.84 -39.42 -0.20
CA LYS A 328 37.09 -40.73 0.42
C LYS A 328 35.83 -41.25 1.10
N ASP A 329 35.17 -40.42 1.91
CA ASP A 329 34.00 -40.83 2.67
C ASP A 329 32.73 -40.96 1.78
N HIS A 330 32.64 -40.19 0.69
CA HIS A 330 31.66 -40.36 -0.38
C HIS A 330 31.71 -41.81 -0.90
N TYR A 331 32.83 -42.24 -1.49
CA TYR A 331 32.98 -43.59 -2.06
C TYR A 331 32.89 -44.72 -1.01
N GLN A 332 33.16 -44.43 0.26
CA GLN A 332 33.18 -45.45 1.31
C GLN A 332 31.80 -45.67 1.97
N TRP A 333 30.90 -44.67 1.99
CA TRP A 333 29.69 -44.72 2.83
C TRP A 333 28.38 -44.28 2.18
N VAL A 334 28.39 -43.56 1.03
CA VAL A 334 27.18 -43.01 0.42
C VAL A 334 26.49 -44.07 -0.47
N GLY A 335 25.15 -44.03 -0.57
CA GLY A 335 24.34 -45.05 -1.24
C GLY A 335 22.83 -44.81 -1.09
N ASP A 336 21.99 -45.41 -1.95
CA ASP A 336 20.53 -45.47 -1.72
C ASP A 336 20.26 -46.14 -0.37
N PRO A 337 19.56 -45.47 0.58
CA PRO A 337 19.36 -45.98 1.95
C PRO A 337 18.50 -47.26 2.00
N TRP A 338 17.96 -47.73 0.87
CA TRP A 338 17.34 -49.05 0.71
C TRP A 338 18.38 -50.20 0.75
N GLY A 339 19.20 -50.26 1.79
CA GLY A 339 20.20 -51.31 2.00
C GLY A 339 21.32 -50.97 2.99
N GLY A 340 21.52 -49.68 3.30
CA GLY A 340 22.60 -49.22 4.19
C GLY A 340 22.14 -48.07 5.09
N VAL A 341 22.61 -48.10 6.35
CA VAL A 341 22.49 -46.98 7.29
C VAL A 341 23.71 -46.08 7.11
N LEU A 342 23.52 -44.83 6.71
CA LEU A 342 24.59 -43.82 6.81
C LEU A 342 25.06 -43.74 8.27
N PRO A 343 26.38 -43.70 8.55
CA PRO A 343 26.89 -43.62 9.91
C PRO A 343 26.22 -42.48 10.70
N PRO A 344 25.70 -42.71 11.92
CA PRO A 344 24.99 -41.68 12.70
C PRO A 344 25.78 -40.38 12.90
N ASP A 345 27.11 -40.46 12.89
CA ASP A 345 28.02 -39.34 13.10
C ASP A 345 28.48 -38.64 11.81
N PHE A 346 28.00 -39.02 10.61
CA PHE A 346 28.49 -38.49 9.32
C PHE A 346 28.35 -36.96 9.18
N LEU A 347 27.35 -36.36 9.85
CA LEU A 347 27.16 -34.91 9.97
C LEU A 347 27.32 -34.41 11.43
N GLY A 348 27.64 -35.33 12.35
CA GLY A 348 27.60 -35.12 13.80
C GLY A 348 28.81 -34.37 14.36
N ASN A 349 28.66 -33.81 15.55
CA ASN A 349 29.69 -33.03 16.24
C ASN A 349 30.73 -33.93 16.95
N GLY A 350 31.08 -35.06 16.33
CA GLY A 350 31.52 -36.29 17.01
C GLY A 350 32.94 -36.80 16.71
N SER A 351 33.71 -36.13 15.85
CA SER A 351 35.11 -36.49 15.59
C SER A 351 36.05 -35.29 15.70
N THR A 352 36.27 -34.86 16.94
CA THR A 352 37.40 -33.98 17.33
C THR A 352 38.68 -34.52 16.72
N ASN A 353 39.00 -35.80 16.96
CA ASN A 353 40.17 -36.50 16.40
C ASN A 353 40.41 -36.27 14.89
N PHE A 354 39.36 -36.17 14.06
CA PHE A 354 39.51 -35.98 12.61
C PHE A 354 39.67 -34.49 12.24
N CYS A 355 38.92 -33.60 12.87
CA CYS A 355 39.08 -32.15 12.68
C CYS A 355 40.43 -31.65 13.23
N ASP A 356 40.88 -32.19 14.37
CA ASP A 356 42.18 -31.93 14.98
C ASP A 356 43.33 -32.48 14.11
N GLN A 357 43.15 -33.65 13.49
CA GLN A 357 44.11 -34.17 12.49
C GLN A 357 44.18 -33.26 11.25
N LEU A 358 43.05 -32.81 10.72
CA LEU A 358 43.02 -31.87 9.59
C LEU A 358 43.69 -30.53 9.93
N LEU A 359 43.34 -29.96 11.09
CA LEU A 359 43.91 -28.70 11.62
C LEU A 359 45.42 -28.81 11.83
N ALA A 360 45.91 -29.94 12.35
CA ALA A 360 47.33 -30.22 12.50
C ALA A 360 48.06 -30.28 11.15
N HIS A 361 47.50 -30.97 10.14
CA HIS A 361 48.14 -31.09 8.81
C HIS A 361 48.13 -29.76 8.04
N ALA A 362 47.00 -29.05 8.01
CA ALA A 362 46.89 -27.72 7.40
C ALA A 362 47.81 -26.68 8.07
N THR A 363 48.13 -26.86 9.35
CA THR A 363 49.10 -26.04 10.09
C THR A 363 50.55 -26.43 9.79
N ASN A 364 50.85 -27.73 9.70
CA ASN A 364 52.20 -28.28 9.51
C ASN A 364 52.71 -28.21 8.05
N GLY A 365 51.84 -27.94 7.07
CA GLY A 365 52.26 -27.59 5.71
C GLY A 365 52.68 -28.76 4.82
N TYR A 366 52.43 -30.01 5.24
CA TYR A 366 52.61 -31.21 4.41
C TYR A 366 51.25 -31.83 4.10
N PRO A 367 51.05 -32.35 2.88
CA PRO A 367 49.83 -33.07 2.53
C PRO A 367 49.82 -34.40 3.29
N LEU A 368 48.65 -34.96 3.54
CA LEU A 368 48.57 -36.29 4.16
C LEU A 368 49.34 -37.33 3.31
N ALA A 369 50.16 -38.13 3.98
CA ALA A 369 50.72 -39.33 3.36
C ALA A 369 49.56 -40.25 2.95
N CYS A 370 49.68 -40.91 1.80
CA CYS A 370 48.58 -41.68 1.23
C CYS A 370 48.75 -43.18 1.56
N PRO A 371 48.00 -43.75 2.51
CA PRO A 371 47.96 -45.20 2.74
C PRO A 371 47.01 -45.86 1.73
N TRP A 372 47.32 -45.72 0.44
CA TRP A 372 46.70 -46.49 -0.65
C TRP A 372 47.77 -47.38 -1.32
N ASP A 373 48.63 -47.97 -0.47
CA ASP A 373 49.74 -48.83 -0.86
C ASP A 373 49.75 -50.14 -0.03
N ALA A 374 50.33 -51.17 -0.64
CA ALA A 374 50.64 -52.50 -0.12
C ALA A 374 49.49 -53.45 0.30
N ASN A 375 48.57 -53.08 1.21
CA ASN A 375 48.00 -54.09 2.12
C ASN A 375 46.47 -54.35 2.15
N GLU A 376 45.60 -53.65 1.39
CA GLU A 376 44.17 -54.05 1.31
C GLU A 376 43.93 -55.25 0.36
N ILE A 377 44.55 -56.39 0.69
CA ILE A 377 44.23 -57.68 0.06
C ILE A 377 43.05 -58.33 0.81
N ARG A 378 41.90 -58.42 0.15
CA ARG A 378 40.98 -59.55 0.31
C ARG A 378 40.66 -60.21 -1.03
N LEU A 379 41.57 -61.10 -1.44
CA LEU A 379 41.31 -62.31 -2.25
C LEU A 379 40.73 -62.06 -3.67
N THR A 380 41.53 -61.89 -4.72
CA THR A 380 42.37 -62.89 -5.42
C THR A 380 41.68 -64.22 -5.77
N ASN A 381 41.42 -64.48 -7.06
CA ASN A 381 42.16 -65.53 -7.79
C ASN A 381 41.93 -65.59 -9.31
N SER A 382 43.02 -65.86 -10.03
CA SER A 382 43.15 -66.55 -11.34
C SER A 382 42.15 -66.26 -12.48
N LEU A 383 42.59 -65.51 -13.50
CA LEU A 383 42.25 -65.82 -14.91
C LEU A 383 43.29 -65.38 -15.96
N ALA A 384 44.59 -65.47 -15.63
CA ALA A 384 45.71 -65.13 -16.52
C ALA A 384 45.89 -66.11 -17.73
N GLY A 385 44.85 -66.88 -18.09
CA GLY A 385 44.87 -67.90 -19.14
C GLY A 385 43.93 -67.65 -20.33
N LEU A 386 43.07 -66.61 -20.30
CA LEU A 386 42.08 -66.35 -21.37
C LEU A 386 42.32 -65.08 -22.20
N ILE A 387 43.25 -64.22 -21.80
CA ILE A 387 43.60 -62.99 -22.54
C ILE A 387 44.07 -63.32 -23.98
N THR A 388 44.79 -64.43 -24.17
CA THR A 388 45.28 -64.88 -25.48
C THR A 388 44.17 -65.31 -26.46
N GLN A 389 42.93 -65.51 -26.00
CA GLN A 389 41.83 -65.96 -26.86
C GLN A 389 40.90 -64.81 -27.33
N ALA A 390 40.74 -63.76 -26.54
CA ALA A 390 39.90 -62.61 -26.89
C ALA A 390 40.51 -61.69 -27.96
N VAL A 391 41.84 -61.56 -27.98
CA VAL A 391 42.58 -60.63 -28.88
C VAL A 391 42.38 -60.92 -30.37
N ASN A 392 42.03 -62.16 -30.75
CA ASN A 392 41.98 -62.58 -32.16
C ASN A 392 40.59 -62.48 -32.82
N ASN A 393 39.52 -62.13 -32.11
CA ASN A 393 38.16 -62.11 -32.66
C ASN A 393 37.27 -61.01 -32.06
N GLN A 394 37.31 -59.81 -32.62
CA GLN A 394 36.22 -59.29 -33.48
C GLN A 394 36.50 -57.88 -34.00
N THR A 395 36.08 -57.63 -35.24
CA THR A 395 36.12 -56.33 -35.90
C THR A 395 34.80 -55.58 -35.75
N ASN A 396 34.85 -54.26 -35.53
CA ASN A 396 33.90 -53.33 -36.15
C ASN A 396 34.43 -51.88 -36.12
N ASN A 397 33.88 -51.04 -37.00
CA ASN A 397 34.42 -49.71 -37.29
C ASN A 397 34.16 -48.67 -36.17
N PRO A 398 35.10 -47.73 -35.94
CA PRO A 398 34.95 -46.70 -34.92
C PRO A 398 34.04 -45.55 -35.37
N ILE A 399 33.18 -45.10 -34.47
CA ILE A 399 32.85 -43.67 -34.35
C ILE A 399 33.91 -43.07 -33.43
N SER A 400 34.43 -41.88 -33.75
CA SER A 400 35.39 -41.18 -32.90
C SER A 400 34.71 -40.66 -31.63
N VAL A 401 34.76 -41.44 -30.55
CA VAL A 401 34.35 -41.00 -29.22
C VAL A 401 35.37 -39.99 -28.71
N ASP A 402 34.95 -38.74 -28.53
CA ASP A 402 35.71 -37.78 -27.74
C ASP A 402 35.51 -38.10 -26.25
N TRP A 403 36.60 -38.32 -25.53
CA TRP A 403 36.57 -38.69 -24.11
C TRP A 403 36.23 -37.51 -23.19
N ASP A 404 36.22 -36.28 -23.72
CA ASP A 404 35.70 -35.12 -23.00
C ASP A 404 34.16 -35.11 -22.96
N ASP A 405 33.46 -35.59 -23.99
CA ASP A 405 31.98 -35.49 -24.12
C ASP A 405 31.23 -36.32 -23.06
N ILE A 406 31.86 -37.41 -22.57
CA ILE A 406 31.29 -38.31 -21.54
C ILE A 406 31.15 -37.61 -20.16
N ARG A 407 31.60 -36.36 -20.01
CA ARG A 407 31.60 -35.60 -18.74
C ARG A 407 30.53 -34.50 -18.65
N TYR A 408 29.78 -34.23 -19.71
CA TYR A 408 29.01 -32.98 -19.85
C TYR A 408 27.50 -33.12 -20.17
N GLY A 409 26.80 -34.10 -19.58
CA GLY A 409 25.36 -34.32 -19.78
C GLY A 409 24.49 -34.04 -18.54
N THR A 410 24.56 -32.83 -17.95
CA THR A 410 23.75 -32.41 -16.79
C THR A 410 23.18 -31.01 -16.99
N PHE A 411 21.92 -30.81 -16.59
CA PHE A 411 21.17 -29.56 -16.62
C PHE A 411 20.85 -29.09 -15.19
N HIS A 412 20.90 -27.78 -14.96
CA HIS A 412 20.45 -27.19 -13.70
C HIS A 412 19.52 -26.00 -13.96
N ILE A 413 18.45 -25.90 -13.18
CA ILE A 413 17.61 -24.70 -13.07
C ILE A 413 17.35 -24.36 -11.59
N SER A 414 17.56 -23.10 -11.23
CA SER A 414 17.09 -22.51 -9.98
C SER A 414 16.06 -21.42 -10.29
N THR A 415 15.02 -21.31 -9.47
CA THR A 415 13.96 -20.30 -9.62
C THR A 415 13.51 -19.73 -8.28
N SER A 416 13.04 -18.49 -8.30
CA SER A 416 12.35 -17.86 -7.16
C SER A 416 11.18 -16.99 -7.62
N ASP A 417 10.21 -16.79 -6.72
CA ASP A 417 9.02 -15.99 -6.98
C ASP A 417 8.81 -14.85 -5.95
N LYS A 418 7.82 -13.99 -6.22
CA LYS A 418 7.43 -12.87 -5.34
C LYS A 418 6.87 -13.29 -3.99
N TRP A 419 6.52 -14.56 -3.80
CA TRP A 419 6.13 -15.10 -2.50
C TRP A 419 7.38 -15.57 -1.73
N GLY A 420 8.55 -15.61 -2.36
CA GLY A 420 9.78 -16.10 -1.75
C GLY A 420 9.82 -17.62 -1.64
N ASN A 421 9.05 -18.35 -2.45
CA ASN A 421 9.38 -19.74 -2.72
C ASN A 421 10.71 -19.78 -3.49
N CYS A 422 11.55 -20.76 -3.20
CA CYS A 422 12.80 -21.04 -3.91
C CYS A 422 12.83 -22.50 -4.33
N VAL A 423 13.30 -22.78 -5.53
CA VAL A 423 13.42 -24.15 -6.06
C VAL A 423 14.80 -24.32 -6.70
N SER A 424 15.48 -25.41 -6.35
CA SER A 424 16.75 -25.82 -6.96
C SER A 424 16.56 -27.21 -7.58
N VAL A 425 16.75 -27.33 -8.90
CA VAL A 425 16.51 -28.57 -9.66
C VAL A 425 17.74 -28.94 -10.47
N THR A 426 18.26 -30.14 -10.27
CA THR A 426 19.34 -30.67 -11.10
C THR A 426 18.86 -31.96 -11.77
N LEU A 427 19.02 -32.03 -13.09
CA LEU A 427 18.58 -33.12 -13.97
C LEU A 427 19.78 -33.65 -14.74
N SER A 428 19.85 -34.94 -15.06
CA SER A 428 21.00 -35.46 -15.81
C SER A 428 20.66 -36.61 -16.76
N MET A 429 21.47 -36.73 -17.81
CA MET A 429 21.55 -37.90 -18.67
C MET A 429 22.83 -38.71 -18.46
N GLY A 430 23.89 -38.10 -17.92
CA GLY A 430 25.20 -38.68 -17.69
C GLY A 430 26.27 -37.95 -18.50
N GLY A 431 26.95 -38.66 -19.40
CA GLY A 431 27.75 -38.05 -20.46
C GLY A 431 26.88 -37.75 -21.68
N GLY A 432 26.90 -36.52 -22.19
CA GLY A 432 26.14 -36.08 -23.38
C GLY A 432 24.72 -36.67 -23.49
N TYR A 433 24.46 -37.39 -24.59
CA TYR A 433 23.21 -38.11 -24.89
C TYR A 433 22.95 -39.37 -24.03
N GLY A 434 23.49 -39.40 -22.81
CA GLY A 434 23.33 -40.47 -21.84
C GLY A 434 23.84 -41.82 -22.34
N ALA A 435 22.98 -42.84 -22.29
CA ALA A 435 23.33 -44.20 -22.72
C ALA A 435 23.53 -44.32 -24.25
N GLN A 436 23.42 -43.22 -25.00
CA GLN A 436 23.53 -43.14 -26.46
C GLN A 436 22.54 -44.07 -27.20
N VAL A 437 21.40 -44.33 -26.57
CA VAL A 437 20.28 -45.11 -27.11
C VAL A 437 18.98 -44.35 -26.90
N ALA A 438 18.02 -44.57 -27.81
CA ALA A 438 16.76 -43.83 -27.82
C ALA A 438 15.60 -44.69 -28.33
N VAL A 439 14.40 -44.41 -27.80
CA VAL A 439 13.14 -44.94 -28.32
C VAL A 439 12.74 -44.06 -29.51
N THR A 440 13.30 -44.36 -30.68
CA THR A 440 13.36 -43.42 -31.84
C THR A 440 11.98 -42.98 -32.36
N ASN A 441 10.98 -43.86 -32.34
CA ASN A 441 9.58 -43.57 -32.68
C ASN A 441 8.88 -42.64 -31.68
N ARG A 442 9.40 -42.52 -30.44
CA ARG A 442 8.97 -41.55 -29.41
C ARG A 442 9.92 -40.35 -29.27
N GLY A 443 11.07 -40.40 -29.93
CA GLY A 443 12.12 -39.38 -29.82
C GLY A 443 12.77 -39.30 -28.44
N LEU A 444 12.66 -40.37 -27.64
CA LEU A 444 13.01 -40.37 -26.23
C LEU A 444 14.44 -40.91 -26.04
N VAL A 445 15.42 -40.02 -25.87
CA VAL A 445 16.82 -40.39 -25.56
C VAL A 445 16.93 -40.82 -24.09
N LEU A 446 17.67 -41.90 -23.83
CA LEU A 446 17.71 -42.58 -22.53
C LEU A 446 19.01 -42.31 -21.75
N GLY A 447 18.91 -42.08 -20.44
CA GLY A 447 20.05 -41.78 -19.56
C GLY A 447 20.89 -42.99 -19.14
N GLN A 448 22.17 -42.79 -18.89
CA GLN A 448 23.13 -43.83 -18.45
C GLN A 448 23.22 -44.00 -16.92
N GLY A 449 22.11 -43.90 -16.19
CA GLY A 449 22.14 -43.89 -14.71
C GLY A 449 22.82 -45.12 -14.08
N ILE A 450 22.72 -46.28 -14.72
CA ILE A 450 23.31 -47.54 -14.22
C ILE A 450 24.84 -47.52 -14.27
N ALA A 451 25.44 -46.58 -15.03
CA ALA A 451 26.89 -46.38 -15.11
C ALA A 451 27.52 -45.89 -13.79
N LEU A 452 26.71 -45.31 -12.90
CA LEU A 452 27.16 -44.68 -11.66
C LEU A 452 27.38 -45.69 -10.52
N PHE A 453 26.67 -46.83 -10.54
CA PHE A 453 26.85 -47.89 -9.55
C PHE A 453 28.27 -48.46 -9.57
N ASP A 454 28.75 -48.86 -8.38
CA ASP A 454 29.94 -49.69 -8.25
C ASP A 454 29.72 -51.07 -8.88
N ALA A 455 30.59 -51.43 -9.83
CA ALA A 455 30.61 -52.74 -10.48
C ALA A 455 31.12 -53.86 -9.53
N ARG A 456 31.70 -53.51 -8.38
CA ARG A 456 32.13 -54.43 -7.31
C ARG A 456 30.92 -54.78 -6.43
N PRO A 457 30.58 -56.06 -6.21
CA PRO A 457 29.53 -56.45 -5.27
C PRO A 457 29.92 -56.16 -3.81
N GLY A 458 28.95 -55.80 -2.97
CA GLY A 458 29.10 -55.66 -1.52
C GLY A 458 29.51 -54.27 -1.00
N TRP A 459 29.56 -53.26 -1.87
CA TRP A 459 29.79 -51.85 -1.52
C TRP A 459 28.46 -51.10 -1.29
N PRO A 460 28.45 -49.98 -0.54
CA PRO A 460 27.23 -49.19 -0.32
C PRO A 460 26.53 -48.75 -1.59
N ASP A 461 27.27 -48.52 -2.69
CA ASP A 461 26.69 -48.29 -4.03
C ASP A 461 26.89 -49.42 -5.05
N SER A 462 26.94 -50.70 -4.64
CA SER A 462 26.78 -51.80 -5.60
C SER A 462 25.39 -51.79 -6.25
N ILE A 463 25.32 -52.16 -7.53
CA ILE A 463 24.05 -52.36 -8.24
C ILE A 463 23.18 -53.48 -7.62
N ALA A 464 21.87 -53.24 -7.52
CA ALA A 464 20.86 -54.23 -7.15
C ALA A 464 19.48 -53.86 -7.74
N PRO A 465 18.58 -54.83 -8.02
CA PRO A 465 17.20 -54.56 -8.47
C PRO A 465 16.46 -53.51 -7.64
N GLY A 466 15.82 -52.54 -8.30
CA GLY A 466 15.01 -51.49 -7.67
C GLY A 466 15.79 -50.38 -6.95
N LYS A 467 17.09 -50.56 -6.72
CA LYS A 467 17.98 -49.59 -6.08
C LYS A 467 18.27 -48.40 -7.00
N ARG A 468 18.56 -47.22 -6.44
CA ARG A 468 19.10 -46.04 -7.15
C ARG A 468 20.62 -45.94 -6.97
N PRO A 469 21.38 -45.47 -7.97
CA PRO A 469 22.81 -45.20 -7.81
C PRO A 469 23.05 -43.94 -6.99
N VAL A 470 24.27 -43.74 -6.51
CA VAL A 470 24.72 -42.42 -6.04
C VAL A 470 25.01 -41.54 -7.25
N ASP A 471 24.47 -40.31 -7.25
CA ASP A 471 24.72 -39.33 -8.30
C ASP A 471 25.38 -38.04 -7.75
N ASN A 472 26.14 -37.34 -8.59
CA ASN A 472 26.82 -36.10 -8.20
C ASN A 472 25.89 -34.87 -8.22
N MET A 473 24.58 -35.02 -8.40
CA MET A 473 23.67 -33.87 -8.56
C MET A 473 23.33 -33.28 -7.18
N CYS A 474 24.00 -32.19 -6.82
CA CYS A 474 23.70 -31.41 -5.62
C CYS A 474 22.89 -30.14 -5.95
N PRO A 475 21.54 -30.19 -6.02
CA PRO A 475 20.71 -29.02 -5.79
C PRO A 475 20.71 -28.71 -4.29
N ALA A 476 21.01 -27.46 -3.94
CA ALA A 476 21.05 -26.97 -2.57
C ALA A 476 20.25 -25.66 -2.42
N ILE A 477 19.75 -25.42 -1.21
CA ILE A 477 19.12 -24.16 -0.81
C ILE A 477 19.69 -23.74 0.55
N ALA A 478 20.28 -22.55 0.63
CA ALA A 478 20.61 -21.91 1.91
C ALA A 478 19.43 -21.03 2.36
N VAL A 479 18.96 -21.24 3.59
CA VAL A 479 17.88 -20.46 4.22
C VAL A 479 18.48 -19.71 5.41
N PRO A 480 18.68 -18.38 5.32
CA PRO A 480 19.20 -17.59 6.43
C PRO A 480 18.34 -17.64 7.70
N ASP A 481 18.98 -17.48 8.86
CA ASP A 481 18.37 -17.44 10.20
C ASP A 481 17.42 -16.24 10.45
N PHE A 482 17.13 -15.46 9.39
CA PHE A 482 16.15 -14.38 9.38
C PHE A 482 14.90 -14.76 8.53
N PRO A 483 14.19 -15.88 8.83
CA PRO A 483 12.98 -16.22 8.11
C PRO A 483 11.87 -15.23 8.47
N ALA A 484 11.67 -14.25 7.58
CA ALA A 484 10.38 -13.91 6.98
C ALA A 484 9.09 -14.10 7.83
N SER A 485 9.12 -13.73 9.12
CA SER A 485 7.98 -13.90 10.03
C SER A 485 6.85 -12.94 9.63
N PRO A 486 5.65 -13.43 9.29
CA PRO A 486 4.54 -12.58 8.86
C PRO A 486 3.93 -11.73 9.98
N THR A 487 4.33 -11.93 11.25
CA THR A 487 3.73 -11.27 12.42
C THR A 487 4.55 -10.14 13.02
N ASN A 488 5.88 -10.11 12.85
CA ASN A 488 6.76 -9.28 13.67
C ASN A 488 7.39 -8.05 12.98
N GLY A 489 7.09 -7.79 11.70
CA GLY A 489 7.25 -6.47 11.05
C GLY A 489 8.67 -5.91 10.84
N VAL A 490 9.72 -6.55 11.37
CA VAL A 490 11.12 -6.17 11.17
C VAL A 490 11.74 -7.10 10.13
N ILE A 491 11.94 -6.59 8.91
CA ILE A 491 12.59 -7.34 7.84
C ILE A 491 13.87 -6.63 7.40
N GLY A 492 14.99 -7.23 7.80
CA GLY A 492 16.34 -6.88 7.39
C GLY A 492 17.20 -8.13 7.43
N GLY A 493 17.52 -8.67 6.27
CA GLY A 493 18.18 -9.95 6.12
C GLY A 493 18.27 -10.35 4.65
N ARG A 494 19.05 -11.39 4.39
CA ARG A 494 19.31 -11.94 3.05
C ARG A 494 18.20 -12.91 2.64
N ALA A 495 17.94 -13.02 1.34
CA ALA A 495 16.96 -13.96 0.84
C ALA A 495 17.48 -15.41 0.87
N PRO A 496 16.59 -16.42 0.89
CA PRO A 496 16.93 -17.79 0.56
C PRO A 496 17.61 -17.89 -0.82
N PHE A 497 18.65 -18.71 -0.90
CA PHE A 497 19.56 -18.82 -2.04
C PHE A 497 19.51 -20.24 -2.61
N ALA A 498 18.94 -20.37 -3.81
CA ALA A 498 18.89 -21.61 -4.56
C ALA A 498 20.09 -21.71 -5.51
N VAL A 499 20.77 -22.85 -5.47
CA VAL A 499 21.99 -23.10 -6.26
C VAL A 499 22.13 -24.57 -6.64
N GLY A 500 22.78 -24.81 -7.76
CA GLY A 500 23.13 -26.13 -8.29
C GLY A 500 23.94 -25.97 -9.59
N GLY A 501 24.32 -27.07 -10.23
CA GLY A 501 25.23 -27.05 -11.37
C GLY A 501 25.28 -28.35 -12.15
N GLY A 502 26.11 -28.36 -13.20
CA GLY A 502 26.44 -29.54 -14.01
C GLY A 502 27.96 -29.78 -14.06
N GLY A 503 28.37 -30.94 -14.59
CA GLY A 503 29.78 -31.31 -14.73
C GLY A 503 30.25 -32.51 -13.88
N GLY A 504 29.37 -33.48 -13.61
CA GLY A 504 29.72 -34.74 -12.93
C GLY A 504 30.36 -34.52 -11.56
N SER A 505 31.49 -35.20 -11.30
CA SER A 505 32.28 -35.10 -10.07
C SER A 505 32.89 -33.71 -9.78
N THR A 506 32.63 -32.67 -10.58
CA THR A 506 32.94 -31.28 -10.20
C THR A 506 31.83 -30.59 -9.40
N ILE A 507 30.59 -31.10 -9.42
CA ILE A 507 29.42 -30.41 -8.86
C ILE A 507 29.54 -30.21 -7.35
N GLU A 508 30.00 -31.22 -6.60
CA GLU A 508 30.11 -31.16 -5.13
C GLU A 508 30.98 -29.98 -4.67
N ASN A 509 32.24 -29.96 -5.10
CA ASN A 509 33.18 -28.87 -4.81
C ASN A 509 32.62 -27.50 -5.25
N ASN A 510 31.99 -27.43 -6.43
CA ASN A 510 31.41 -26.18 -6.96
C ASN A 510 30.31 -25.62 -6.04
N ILE A 511 29.41 -26.48 -5.57
CA ILE A 511 28.28 -26.06 -4.73
C ILE A 511 28.74 -25.78 -3.30
N ALA A 512 29.72 -26.52 -2.78
CA ALA A 512 30.39 -26.18 -1.53
C ALA A 512 31.16 -24.85 -1.61
N MET A 513 31.81 -24.51 -2.73
CA MET A 513 32.42 -23.19 -2.95
C MET A 513 31.37 -22.07 -2.98
N GLN A 514 30.26 -22.25 -3.70
CA GLN A 514 29.14 -21.30 -3.74
C GLN A 514 28.52 -21.06 -2.36
N LEU A 515 28.25 -22.13 -1.61
CA LEU A 515 27.62 -22.04 -0.28
C LEU A 515 28.59 -21.49 0.77
N ALA A 516 29.88 -21.85 0.73
CA ALA A 516 30.88 -21.23 1.61
C ALA A 516 31.03 -19.72 1.32
N LYS A 517 30.92 -19.31 0.05
CA LYS A 517 30.93 -17.90 -0.38
C LYS A 517 29.66 -17.16 0.08
N PHE A 518 28.48 -17.76 -0.06
CA PHE A 518 27.24 -17.24 0.51
C PHE A 518 27.33 -17.06 2.02
N LEU A 519 27.70 -18.12 2.76
CA LEU A 519 27.84 -18.11 4.21
C LEU A 519 28.86 -17.06 4.68
N ALA A 520 30.01 -16.92 4.00
CA ALA A 520 31.04 -15.96 4.37
C ALA A 520 30.70 -14.48 4.07
N GLU A 521 29.66 -14.21 3.26
CA GLU A 521 29.20 -12.85 2.95
C GLU A 521 28.21 -12.32 4.01
N PRO A 522 28.23 -11.02 4.35
CA PRO A 522 27.33 -10.46 5.36
C PRO A 522 25.86 -10.43 4.89
N PRO A 523 24.86 -10.43 5.81
CA PRO A 523 23.44 -10.47 5.45
C PRO A 523 22.93 -9.25 4.66
N SER A 524 23.74 -8.18 4.58
CA SER A 524 23.45 -6.94 3.86
C SER A 524 23.94 -6.93 2.40
N SER A 525 24.69 -7.93 1.94
CA SER A 525 25.13 -8.06 0.54
C SER A 525 24.31 -9.09 -0.24
N PRO A 526 23.99 -8.83 -1.53
CA PRO A 526 23.47 -9.85 -2.42
C PRO A 526 24.56 -10.90 -2.71
N ALA A 527 24.15 -12.13 -3.05
CA ALA A 527 25.09 -13.19 -3.37
C ALA A 527 25.96 -12.89 -4.60
N SER A 528 27.27 -13.12 -4.46
CA SER A 528 28.21 -13.17 -5.57
C SER A 528 28.86 -14.54 -5.67
N ALA A 529 28.99 -15.09 -6.88
CA ALA A 529 29.70 -16.34 -7.07
C ALA A 529 31.22 -16.19 -6.81
N PRO A 530 31.95 -17.29 -6.56
CA PRO A 530 33.41 -17.29 -6.56
C PRO A 530 33.98 -16.69 -7.85
N THR A 531 34.97 -15.80 -7.72
CA THR A 531 35.76 -15.26 -8.83
C THR A 531 36.87 -16.21 -9.30
N VAL A 532 37.10 -17.28 -8.52
CA VAL A 532 38.19 -18.24 -8.62
C VAL A 532 37.64 -19.61 -8.21
N TRP A 533 37.93 -20.67 -8.96
CA TRP A 533 37.28 -21.99 -8.84
C TRP A 533 38.28 -23.14 -8.74
N LEU A 534 38.17 -23.95 -7.67
CA LEU A 534 39.04 -25.10 -7.40
C LEU A 534 38.32 -26.43 -7.68
N TYR A 535 38.95 -27.29 -8.48
CA TYR A 535 38.44 -28.63 -8.77
C TYR A 535 39.45 -29.68 -8.31
N ASN A 536 39.13 -30.42 -7.26
CA ASN A 536 39.84 -31.64 -6.88
C ASN A 536 38.93 -32.83 -7.19
N PHE A 537 39.52 -33.87 -7.81
CA PHE A 537 38.77 -35.03 -8.27
C PHE A 537 39.08 -36.23 -7.35
N GLU A 538 38.02 -36.92 -6.92
CA GLU A 538 38.06 -38.37 -6.68
C GLU A 538 39.18 -38.80 -5.67
N ALA A 539 39.32 -38.02 -4.60
CA ALA A 539 40.30 -38.19 -3.51
C ALA A 539 41.79 -38.18 -3.91
N ASN A 540 42.13 -37.78 -5.14
CA ASN A 540 43.50 -37.76 -5.63
C ASN A 540 44.24 -36.43 -5.32
N LYS A 541 45.55 -36.36 -5.62
CA LYS A 541 46.38 -35.16 -5.41
C LYS A 541 46.45 -34.22 -6.63
N ILE A 542 45.49 -34.29 -7.55
CA ILE A 542 45.39 -33.40 -8.71
C ILE A 542 44.37 -32.29 -8.41
N ILE A 543 44.75 -31.05 -8.66
CA ILE A 543 43.87 -29.88 -8.55
C ILE A 543 43.92 -29.11 -9.86
N TYR A 544 42.78 -28.99 -10.53
CA TYR A 544 42.63 -28.16 -11.73
C TYR A 544 42.20 -26.74 -11.34
N MET A 545 42.74 -25.74 -12.05
CA MET A 545 42.64 -24.32 -11.66
C MET A 545 42.34 -23.43 -12.88
N GLN A 546 41.29 -22.61 -12.80
CA GLN A 546 40.94 -21.65 -13.86
C GLN A 546 42.02 -20.56 -14.06
N PRO A 547 42.06 -19.86 -15.21
CA PRO A 547 43.08 -18.84 -15.47
C PRO A 547 43.05 -17.60 -14.56
N SER A 548 42.01 -17.40 -13.74
CA SER A 548 41.80 -16.21 -12.90
C SER A 548 42.40 -16.29 -11.49
N TYR A 549 43.24 -17.30 -11.19
CA TYR A 549 43.84 -17.47 -9.87
C TYR A 549 44.81 -16.35 -9.46
N PRO A 550 44.92 -16.04 -8.16
CA PRO A 550 45.97 -15.15 -7.66
C PRO A 550 47.38 -15.74 -7.79
N ALA A 551 48.38 -14.86 -7.80
CA ALA A 551 49.77 -15.22 -8.04
C ALA A 551 50.37 -16.06 -6.90
N GLY A 552 50.88 -17.25 -7.24
CA GLY A 552 51.64 -18.12 -6.33
C GLY A 552 50.85 -19.31 -5.76
N VAL A 553 49.53 -19.35 -5.86
CA VAL A 553 48.70 -20.47 -5.35
C VAL A 553 49.09 -21.81 -5.99
N GLN A 554 49.23 -21.85 -7.32
CA GLN A 554 49.66 -23.02 -8.08
C GLN A 554 51.06 -23.50 -7.66
N SER A 555 52.01 -22.57 -7.51
CA SER A 555 53.38 -22.84 -7.10
C SER A 555 53.45 -23.38 -5.67
N TYR A 556 52.64 -22.83 -4.75
CA TYR A 556 52.56 -23.30 -3.37
C TYR A 556 52.00 -24.73 -3.31
N LEU A 557 50.86 -24.98 -3.95
CA LEU A 557 50.24 -26.32 -3.98
C LEU A 557 51.20 -27.36 -4.58
N THR A 558 51.95 -26.99 -5.63
CA THR A 558 53.03 -27.83 -6.17
C THR A 558 54.16 -28.07 -5.15
N SER A 559 54.58 -27.05 -4.40
CA SER A 559 55.61 -27.17 -3.36
C SER A 559 55.19 -28.05 -2.17
N VAL A 560 53.88 -28.14 -1.89
CA VAL A 560 53.29 -29.06 -0.90
C VAL A 560 52.74 -30.34 -1.54
N GLY A 561 53.27 -30.75 -2.70
CA GLY A 561 53.09 -32.11 -3.24
C GLY A 561 51.74 -32.40 -3.91
N TYR A 562 51.00 -31.37 -4.33
CA TYR A 562 49.89 -31.52 -5.27
C TYR A 562 50.36 -31.40 -6.73
N SER A 563 49.66 -32.05 -7.65
CA SER A 563 49.78 -31.78 -9.08
C SER A 563 48.76 -30.72 -9.47
N ALA A 564 49.23 -29.62 -10.06
CA ALA A 564 48.39 -28.46 -10.37
C ALA A 564 48.40 -28.11 -11.88
N PRO A 565 47.85 -28.97 -12.76
CA PRO A 565 47.69 -28.64 -14.18
C PRO A 565 46.71 -27.46 -14.35
N GLY A 566 47.02 -26.55 -15.28
CA GLY A 566 46.11 -25.47 -15.66
C GLY A 566 44.80 -26.02 -16.24
N ALA A 567 43.70 -25.25 -16.12
CA ALA A 567 42.36 -25.73 -16.44
C ALA A 567 42.18 -26.30 -17.86
N PRO A 568 41.36 -27.36 -18.01
CA PRO A 568 40.70 -27.66 -19.27
C PRO A 568 39.68 -26.56 -19.62
N ASN A 569 39.48 -26.31 -20.90
CA ASN A 569 38.85 -25.07 -21.41
C ASN A 569 37.29 -25.02 -21.31
N SER A 570 36.64 -25.98 -20.65
CA SER A 570 35.24 -26.34 -20.92
C SER A 570 34.37 -26.68 -19.69
N ILE A 571 34.68 -26.15 -18.50
CA ILE A 571 33.83 -26.36 -17.31
C ILE A 571 32.67 -25.34 -17.27
N GLY A 572 31.43 -25.82 -17.31
CA GLY A 572 30.22 -25.00 -17.29
C GLY A 572 29.98 -24.32 -15.93
N ILE A 573 29.95 -23.00 -15.91
CA ILE A 573 29.85 -22.20 -14.68
C ILE A 573 28.45 -22.36 -14.06
N SER A 574 28.38 -22.51 -12.73
CA SER A 574 27.13 -22.67 -12.00
C SER A 574 26.42 -21.33 -11.77
N TYR A 575 25.10 -21.31 -11.96
CA TYR A 575 24.25 -20.12 -11.81
C TYR A 575 23.39 -20.23 -10.53
N PHE A 576 22.98 -19.08 -10.00
CA PHE A 576 22.33 -18.97 -8.68
C PHE A 576 21.12 -18.03 -8.73
N VAL A 577 20.19 -18.20 -7.78
CA VAL A 577 18.98 -17.37 -7.64
C VAL A 577 18.73 -17.05 -6.16
N GLU A 578 18.56 -15.76 -5.85
CA GLU A 578 18.01 -15.28 -4.58
C GLU A 578 16.49 -15.00 -4.72
N ALA A 579 15.72 -15.16 -3.63
CA ALA A 579 14.28 -14.83 -3.59
C ALA A 579 14.01 -13.33 -3.38
N TRP A 580 13.72 -12.61 -4.46
CA TRP A 580 13.44 -11.17 -4.43
C TRP A 580 11.95 -10.85 -4.22
N ILE A 581 11.50 -10.81 -2.97
CA ILE A 581 10.12 -10.38 -2.62
C ILE A 581 10.05 -8.84 -2.79
N PRO A 582 9.18 -8.27 -3.65
CA PRO A 582 9.15 -6.83 -3.92
C PRO A 582 8.90 -5.96 -2.66
N PRO A 583 9.55 -4.79 -2.51
CA PRO A 583 9.39 -3.94 -1.33
C PRO A 583 8.00 -3.27 -1.28
N VAL A 584 7.37 -3.32 -0.11
CA VAL A 584 6.11 -2.65 0.21
C VAL A 584 6.26 -1.94 1.55
N ILE A 585 6.01 -0.63 1.61
CA ILE A 585 6.05 0.14 2.86
C ILE A 585 4.77 -0.14 3.65
N VAL A 586 4.91 -0.77 4.82
CA VAL A 586 3.80 -1.11 5.73
C VAL A 586 3.64 -0.11 6.87
N ALA A 587 4.69 0.64 7.22
CA ALA A 587 4.56 1.87 8.00
C ALA A 587 5.43 2.98 7.39
N GLN A 588 4.79 4.10 7.05
CA GLN A 588 5.46 5.31 6.58
C GLN A 588 6.29 5.94 7.71
N PRO A 589 7.38 6.67 7.39
CA PRO A 589 8.02 7.53 8.38
C PRO A 589 7.06 8.60 8.91
N ALA A 590 7.34 9.09 10.11
CA ALA A 590 6.59 10.18 10.75
C ALA A 590 7.37 11.49 10.68
N GLY A 591 6.66 12.62 10.60
CA GLY A 591 7.22 13.96 10.80
C GLY A 591 7.50 14.22 12.27
N THR A 592 8.51 15.04 12.55
CA THR A 592 9.06 15.21 13.91
C THR A 592 9.57 16.64 14.13
N ASN A 593 9.54 17.09 15.38
CA ASN A 593 10.12 18.36 15.80
C ASN A 593 11.33 18.10 16.70
N VAL A 594 12.42 18.87 16.53
CA VAL A 594 13.67 18.70 17.31
C VAL A 594 14.21 20.06 17.75
N SER A 595 14.95 20.13 18.86
CA SER A 595 15.64 21.37 19.25
C SER A 595 16.77 21.72 18.27
N SER A 596 17.11 23.00 18.15
CA SER A 596 18.31 23.41 17.39
C SER A 596 19.56 22.78 18.02
N GLY A 597 20.38 22.10 17.20
CA GLY A 597 21.52 21.29 17.67
C GLY A 597 21.14 19.91 18.23
N GLY A 598 19.86 19.56 18.28
CA GLY A 598 19.38 18.24 18.74
C GLY A 598 19.52 17.13 17.69
N THR A 599 19.21 15.92 18.10
CA THR A 599 19.26 14.70 17.27
C THR A 599 17.86 14.13 17.08
N VAL A 600 17.56 13.64 15.87
CA VAL A 600 16.29 13.00 15.50
C VAL A 600 16.55 11.67 14.79
N THR A 601 15.63 10.72 14.93
CA THR A 601 15.63 9.45 14.19
C THR A 601 14.30 9.26 13.46
N PHE A 602 14.36 9.02 12.17
CA PHE A 602 13.23 8.60 11.33
C PHE A 602 13.29 7.09 11.12
N ALA A 603 12.16 6.41 11.29
CA ALA A 603 12.04 4.97 11.01
C ALA A 603 11.06 4.73 9.85
N VAL A 604 11.29 3.68 9.06
CA VAL A 604 10.33 3.15 8.09
C VAL A 604 10.18 1.64 8.34
N ALA A 605 8.97 1.10 8.18
CA ALA A 605 8.77 -0.36 8.15
C ALA A 605 8.32 -0.78 6.75
N ALA A 606 9.01 -1.76 6.19
CA ALA A 606 8.71 -2.32 4.88
C ALA A 606 8.85 -3.84 4.90
N THR A 607 8.02 -4.51 4.11
CA THR A 607 8.11 -5.94 3.80
C THR A 607 8.74 -6.13 2.42
N GLY A 608 9.34 -7.30 2.17
CA GLY A 608 10.13 -7.59 0.99
C GLY A 608 11.52 -8.09 1.39
N LEU A 609 12.26 -8.73 0.49
CA LEU A 609 13.56 -9.36 0.80
C LEU A 609 14.51 -9.37 -0.41
N PRO A 610 15.84 -9.24 -0.16
CA PRO A 610 16.40 -8.34 0.85
C PRO A 610 15.93 -6.88 0.62
N LEU A 611 16.17 -5.97 1.56
CA LEU A 611 15.74 -4.57 1.47
C LEU A 611 16.93 -3.60 1.56
N PHE A 612 17.14 -2.83 0.49
CA PHE A 612 18.10 -1.72 0.45
C PHE A 612 17.36 -0.39 0.61
N TYR A 613 17.79 0.41 1.57
CA TYR A 613 17.21 1.71 1.86
C TYR A 613 18.11 2.81 1.29
N LYS A 614 17.51 3.92 0.86
CA LYS A 614 18.23 5.13 0.49
C LYS A 614 17.42 6.33 0.93
N TRP A 615 17.90 7.05 1.94
CA TRP A 615 17.24 8.24 2.45
C TRP A 615 17.61 9.49 1.64
N PHE A 616 16.69 10.45 1.62
CA PHE A 616 16.79 11.72 0.90
C PHE A 616 16.40 12.88 1.81
N ARG A 617 17.05 14.04 1.65
CA ARG A 617 16.71 15.32 2.28
C ARG A 617 16.43 16.35 1.18
N ASN A 618 15.24 16.93 1.17
CA ASN A 618 14.76 17.86 0.12
C ASN A 618 14.97 17.31 -1.32
N GLY A 619 14.76 16.00 -1.51
CA GLY A 619 14.97 15.32 -2.80
C GLY A 619 16.43 14.98 -3.15
N VAL A 620 17.41 15.39 -2.34
CA VAL A 620 18.83 15.03 -2.52
C VAL A 620 19.17 13.78 -1.70
N ALA A 621 19.82 12.79 -2.32
CA ALA A 621 20.20 11.55 -1.65
C ALA A 621 21.22 11.79 -0.53
N LEU A 622 21.05 11.09 0.59
CA LEU A 622 21.95 11.13 1.74
C LEU A 622 23.01 10.04 1.69
N THR A 623 24.15 10.32 2.33
CA THR A 623 25.21 9.37 2.67
C THR A 623 25.52 9.47 4.16
N ASN A 624 26.11 8.43 4.75
CA ASN A 624 26.59 8.50 6.13
C ASN A 624 27.82 9.42 6.21
N GLY A 625 27.87 10.31 7.20
CA GLY A 625 28.96 11.26 7.38
C GLY A 625 28.48 12.59 8.00
N GLY A 626 29.39 13.32 8.63
CA GLY A 626 29.07 14.57 9.31
C GLY A 626 28.03 14.36 10.41
N ASN A 627 26.83 14.90 10.23
CA ASN A 627 25.71 14.76 11.15
C ASN A 627 24.67 13.69 10.73
N ILE A 628 24.97 12.86 9.73
CA ILE A 628 24.06 11.83 9.18
C ILE A 628 24.59 10.42 9.46
N SER A 629 23.72 9.55 9.97
CA SER A 629 23.96 8.09 10.07
C SER A 629 22.67 7.31 9.75
N GLY A 630 22.80 6.05 9.32
CA GLY A 630 21.65 5.23 8.93
C GLY A 630 21.03 5.58 7.57
N ALA A 631 21.72 6.35 6.71
CA ALA A 631 21.22 6.77 5.40
C ALA A 631 20.90 5.61 4.42
N GLN A 632 21.31 4.38 4.77
CA GLN A 632 21.09 3.15 4.00
C GLN A 632 20.37 2.04 4.81
N THR A 633 19.77 2.37 5.95
CA THR A 633 19.07 1.42 6.85
C THR A 633 17.59 1.82 7.00
N PRO A 634 16.72 0.99 7.62
CA PRO A 634 15.34 1.41 7.93
C PRO A 634 15.25 2.52 9.00
N GLN A 635 16.36 2.97 9.59
CA GLN A 635 16.39 4.08 10.55
C GLN A 635 17.48 5.10 10.24
N LEU A 636 17.08 6.28 9.75
CA LEU A 636 17.94 7.44 9.54
C LEU A 636 18.04 8.27 10.82
N THR A 637 19.25 8.49 11.32
CA THR A 637 19.52 9.43 12.41
C THR A 637 20.22 10.69 11.87
N VAL A 638 19.68 11.85 12.23
CA VAL A 638 20.21 13.18 11.90
C VAL A 638 20.53 13.88 13.21
N ALA A 639 21.82 14.07 13.50
CA ALA A 639 22.31 14.81 14.66
C ALA A 639 22.41 16.31 14.37
N ALA A 640 22.67 17.12 15.41
CA ALA A 640 23.03 18.53 15.30
C ALA A 640 22.15 19.37 14.35
N VAL A 641 20.82 19.19 14.41
CA VAL A 641 19.88 19.77 13.45
C VAL A 641 19.80 21.29 13.60
N THR A 642 20.26 22.04 12.59
CA THR A 642 20.26 23.51 12.56
C THR A 642 19.29 24.12 11.54
N SER A 643 18.69 23.30 10.66
CA SER A 643 17.63 23.72 9.73
C SER A 643 16.62 22.60 9.48
N GLY A 644 15.34 22.98 9.38
CA GLY A 644 14.27 22.05 8.96
C GLY A 644 14.43 21.59 7.51
N ALA A 645 13.82 20.46 7.17
CA ALA A 645 13.84 19.89 5.81
C ALA A 645 12.77 18.80 5.66
N ALA A 646 12.41 18.48 4.41
CA ALA A 646 11.64 17.28 4.10
C ALA A 646 12.57 16.06 3.97
N PHE A 647 12.19 14.93 4.56
CA PHE A 647 12.89 13.65 4.45
C PHE A 647 12.00 12.60 3.80
N SER A 648 12.58 11.73 2.99
CA SER A 648 11.89 10.57 2.39
C SER A 648 12.88 9.43 2.20
N VAL A 649 12.38 8.20 2.03
CA VAL A 649 13.20 7.01 1.79
C VAL A 649 12.71 6.25 0.57
N ILE A 650 13.63 5.85 -0.30
CA ILE A 650 13.38 4.79 -1.27
C ILE A 650 13.77 3.48 -0.61
N VAL A 651 12.81 2.56 -0.52
CA VAL A 651 13.06 1.15 -0.20
C VAL A 651 13.11 0.39 -1.52
N SER A 652 14.13 -0.42 -1.73
CA SER A 652 14.44 -0.99 -3.04
C SER A 652 15.08 -2.36 -2.93
N ASN A 653 14.84 -3.20 -3.93
CA ASN A 653 15.56 -4.46 -4.15
C ASN A 653 15.63 -4.75 -5.66
N ALA A 654 16.15 -5.89 -6.09
CA ALA A 654 16.26 -6.20 -7.52
C ALA A 654 14.90 -6.39 -8.22
N ALA A 655 13.82 -6.66 -7.49
CA ALA A 655 12.48 -6.85 -8.05
C ALA A 655 11.74 -5.52 -8.30
N ALA A 656 11.77 -4.58 -7.35
CA ALA A 656 11.16 -3.27 -7.48
C ALA A 656 11.73 -2.22 -6.49
N SER A 657 11.26 -0.98 -6.60
CA SER A 657 11.47 0.08 -5.61
C SER A 657 10.17 0.82 -5.29
N VAL A 658 10.09 1.35 -4.08
CA VAL A 658 8.94 2.10 -3.54
C VAL A 658 9.47 3.29 -2.75
N THR A 659 8.83 4.46 -2.90
CA THR A 659 9.21 5.69 -2.20
C THR A 659 8.20 6.00 -1.10
N SER A 660 8.69 6.41 0.07
CA SER A 660 7.83 6.87 1.15
C SER A 660 7.14 8.19 0.83
N ALA A 661 6.12 8.53 1.60
CA ALA A 661 5.71 9.93 1.74
C ALA A 661 6.90 10.77 2.24
N ALA A 662 6.93 12.05 1.85
CA ALA A 662 7.90 13.00 2.38
C ALA A 662 7.41 13.60 3.70
N VAL A 663 8.24 13.55 4.74
CA VAL A 663 7.92 14.03 6.09
C VAL A 663 8.75 15.25 6.47
N ALA A 664 8.14 16.21 7.16
CA ALA A 664 8.82 17.41 7.62
C ALA A 664 9.58 17.17 8.93
N LEU A 665 10.85 17.59 8.95
CA LEU A 665 11.60 17.93 10.16
C LEU A 665 11.45 19.43 10.40
N THR A 666 10.95 19.82 11.58
CA THR A 666 10.93 21.23 12.01
C THR A 666 11.75 21.43 13.28
N ILE A 667 12.17 22.68 13.53
CA ILE A 667 12.93 23.02 14.74
C ILE A 667 11.97 23.65 15.77
N ALA A 668 11.91 23.04 16.95
CA ALA A 668 11.19 23.55 18.11
C ALA A 668 12.15 24.28 19.07
N GLY A 669 11.63 25.28 19.78
CA GLY A 669 12.40 26.08 20.75
C GLY A 669 11.63 26.27 22.06
N ALA A 670 11.65 27.52 22.55
CA ALA A 670 10.71 27.99 23.56
C ALA A 670 9.25 27.72 23.16
N PRO A 671 8.28 27.73 24.10
CA PRO A 671 6.88 27.49 23.79
C PRO A 671 6.35 28.50 22.78
N VAL A 672 5.55 28.03 21.81
CA VAL A 672 4.85 28.85 20.82
C VAL A 672 3.41 28.39 20.72
N PHE A 673 2.46 29.33 20.82
CA PHE A 673 1.05 29.03 20.68
C PHE A 673 0.68 28.70 19.23
N VAL A 674 0.15 27.50 19.02
CA VAL A 674 -0.50 27.07 17.76
C VAL A 674 -2.01 27.26 17.79
N THR A 675 -2.59 27.48 18.97
CA THR A 675 -3.97 27.94 19.13
C THR A 675 -4.02 28.90 20.30
N GLN A 676 -4.31 30.17 20.01
CA GLN A 676 -4.51 31.21 21.02
C GLN A 676 -5.87 31.01 21.72
N PRO A 677 -6.02 31.45 22.99
CA PRO A 677 -7.33 31.55 23.62
C PRO A 677 -8.15 32.65 22.93
N ALA A 678 -9.43 32.37 22.68
CA ALA A 678 -10.36 33.29 22.04
C ALA A 678 -11.25 33.99 23.08
N SER A 679 -11.56 35.27 22.87
CA SER A 679 -12.53 36.03 23.68
C SER A 679 -13.92 35.40 23.67
N ARG A 680 -14.65 35.54 24.77
CA ARG A 680 -15.98 34.94 24.99
C ARG A 680 -16.94 35.93 25.62
N THR A 681 -18.20 35.90 25.16
CA THR A 681 -19.33 36.52 25.86
C THR A 681 -20.26 35.41 26.34
N ASN A 682 -20.51 35.37 27.64
CA ASN A 682 -21.30 34.33 28.31
C ASN A 682 -22.45 34.97 29.09
N LEU A 683 -23.57 34.26 29.16
CA LEU A 683 -24.69 34.65 30.02
C LEU A 683 -24.36 34.42 31.49
N LEU A 684 -24.80 35.32 32.36
CA LEU A 684 -24.70 35.18 33.81
C LEU A 684 -25.22 33.80 34.26
N GLY A 685 -24.41 33.08 35.05
CA GLY A 685 -24.71 31.74 35.55
C GLY A 685 -24.37 30.58 34.60
N THR A 686 -23.96 30.85 33.34
CA THR A 686 -23.56 29.78 32.41
C THR A 686 -22.10 29.37 32.56
N ALA A 687 -21.77 28.14 32.15
CA ALA A 687 -20.39 27.66 32.12
C ALA A 687 -19.58 28.29 30.97
N ALA A 688 -18.29 28.53 31.18
CA ALA A 688 -17.38 29.09 30.17
C ALA A 688 -16.02 28.38 30.18
N THR A 689 -15.41 28.21 29.01
CA THR A 689 -14.08 27.57 28.89
C THR A 689 -13.20 28.37 27.93
N PHE A 690 -12.02 28.75 28.38
CA PHE A 690 -10.92 29.17 27.53
C PHE A 690 -9.99 27.98 27.28
N SER A 691 -9.59 27.78 26.03
CA SER A 691 -8.70 26.68 25.62
C SER A 691 -7.53 27.23 24.82
N THR A 692 -6.34 26.67 25.03
CA THR A 692 -5.11 27.04 24.31
C THR A 692 -4.36 25.79 23.85
N ALA A 693 -3.53 25.91 22.83
CA ALA A 693 -2.58 24.87 22.44
C ALA A 693 -1.21 25.50 22.12
N ALA A 694 -0.16 24.91 22.69
CA ALA A 694 1.22 25.35 22.51
C ALA A 694 2.10 24.17 22.11
N MET A 695 3.09 24.42 21.27
CA MET A 695 4.18 23.48 20.95
C MET A 695 5.48 23.99 21.56
N GLY A 696 6.40 23.08 21.86
CA GLY A 696 7.73 23.38 22.39
C GLY A 696 8.30 22.16 23.09
N ASN A 697 9.52 22.28 23.60
CA ASN A 697 10.13 21.24 24.43
C ASN A 697 9.27 20.95 25.68
N ALA A 698 9.09 19.67 26.02
CA ALA A 698 8.36 19.24 27.21
C ALA A 698 9.28 19.23 28.46
N PRO A 699 8.74 19.34 29.69
CA PRO A 699 7.33 19.61 30.01
C PRO A 699 6.92 21.05 29.67
N LEU A 700 5.70 21.22 29.18
CA LEU A 700 5.06 22.52 29.02
C LEU A 700 4.28 22.86 30.29
N ILE A 701 4.73 23.88 31.02
CA ILE A 701 4.11 24.33 32.26
C ILE A 701 3.21 25.53 31.93
N TYR A 702 1.90 25.41 32.21
CA TYR A 702 0.91 26.45 31.96
C TYR A 702 0.63 27.25 33.23
N GLN A 703 0.41 28.55 33.11
CA GLN A 703 -0.10 29.41 34.18
C GLN A 703 -1.07 30.43 33.58
N TRP A 704 -2.36 30.31 33.91
CA TRP A 704 -3.37 31.29 33.54
C TRP A 704 -3.31 32.52 34.45
N GLN A 705 -3.70 33.66 33.90
CA GLN A 705 -3.75 34.95 34.55
C GLN A 705 -5.06 35.67 34.24
N LYS A 706 -5.56 36.46 35.19
CA LYS A 706 -6.61 37.46 34.99
C LYS A 706 -6.04 38.84 35.26
N ASN A 707 -6.15 39.77 34.30
CA ASN A 707 -5.62 41.13 34.37
C ASN A 707 -4.14 41.16 34.84
N GLY A 708 -3.32 40.22 34.38
CA GLY A 708 -1.91 40.05 34.77
C GLY A 708 -1.64 39.36 36.12
N THR A 709 -2.68 39.00 36.88
CA THR A 709 -2.55 38.27 38.16
C THR A 709 -2.71 36.78 37.96
N ASN A 710 -1.79 35.96 38.47
CA ASN A 710 -1.88 34.49 38.39
C ASN A 710 -3.16 33.96 39.04
N LEU A 711 -3.81 33.01 38.36
CA LEU A 711 -4.99 32.30 38.83
C LEU A 711 -4.61 30.98 39.51
N ALA A 712 -5.48 30.52 40.41
CA ALA A 712 -5.44 29.21 41.04
C ALA A 712 -6.87 28.66 41.14
N ASP A 713 -7.01 27.34 41.14
CA ASP A 713 -8.31 26.64 41.14
C ASP A 713 -9.06 26.89 42.46
N ALA A 714 -10.21 27.56 42.37
CA ALA A 714 -11.01 27.98 43.51
C ALA A 714 -12.45 28.35 43.10
N GLY A 715 -13.42 28.02 43.96
CA GLY A 715 -14.81 28.45 43.80
C GLY A 715 -15.46 27.89 42.53
N ASN A 716 -15.77 28.77 41.57
CA ASN A 716 -16.33 28.41 40.27
C ASN A 716 -15.28 28.15 39.17
N LEU A 717 -13.98 28.33 39.45
CA LEU A 717 -12.88 28.32 38.48
C LEU A 717 -11.94 27.11 38.67
N SER A 718 -11.57 26.44 37.57
CA SER A 718 -10.62 25.32 37.57
C SER A 718 -9.75 25.21 36.31
N GLY A 719 -8.62 24.50 36.39
CA GLY A 719 -7.69 24.25 35.30
C GLY A 719 -6.61 25.34 35.10
N ALA A 720 -6.38 26.20 36.10
CA ALA A 720 -5.50 27.38 36.01
C ALA A 720 -4.02 27.08 35.72
N THR A 721 -3.58 25.82 35.82
CA THR A 721 -2.24 25.34 35.45
C THR A 721 -2.24 24.35 34.27
N THR A 722 -3.29 24.37 33.44
CA THR A 722 -3.47 23.46 32.30
C THR A 722 -3.71 24.20 30.98
N SER A 723 -3.87 23.48 29.87
CA SER A 723 -4.27 24.03 28.57
C SER A 723 -5.73 24.52 28.50
N GLN A 724 -6.55 24.31 29.54
CA GLN A 724 -7.95 24.75 29.59
C GLN A 724 -8.29 25.40 30.94
N LEU A 725 -8.82 26.62 30.90
CA LEU A 725 -9.37 27.33 32.06
C LEU A 725 -10.91 27.29 31.99
N ASN A 726 -11.54 26.75 33.03
CA ASN A 726 -12.97 26.48 33.08
C ASN A 726 -13.66 27.27 34.18
N PHE A 727 -14.90 27.68 33.90
CA PHE A 727 -15.84 28.31 34.84
C PHE A 727 -17.10 27.44 34.89
N ALA A 728 -17.50 26.98 36.07
CA ALA A 728 -18.71 26.19 36.26
C ALA A 728 -19.99 27.03 36.06
N ALA A 729 -19.97 28.28 36.52
CA ALA A 729 -21.02 29.28 36.34
C ALA A 729 -20.40 30.68 36.46
N VAL A 730 -20.48 31.51 35.42
CA VAL A 730 -19.87 32.86 35.42
C VAL A 730 -20.71 33.88 36.20
N ALA A 731 -20.06 34.66 37.06
CA ALA A 731 -20.60 35.85 37.72
C ALA A 731 -20.13 37.13 36.99
N PHE A 732 -20.77 38.28 37.23
CA PHE A 732 -20.27 39.56 36.68
C PHE A 732 -18.84 39.90 37.14
N ALA A 733 -18.41 39.39 38.31
CA ALA A 733 -17.03 39.52 38.79
C ALA A 733 -16.01 38.71 37.96
N ASP A 734 -16.46 37.72 37.18
CA ASP A 734 -15.59 36.94 36.28
C ASP A 734 -15.24 37.69 35.00
N ALA A 735 -15.96 38.75 34.65
CA ALA A 735 -15.58 39.60 33.52
C ALA A 735 -14.14 40.16 33.67
N GLY A 736 -13.41 40.29 32.56
CA GLY A 736 -12.03 40.77 32.55
C GLY A 736 -11.16 40.14 31.46
N ASN A 737 -9.88 40.48 31.46
CA ASN A 737 -8.91 40.03 30.46
C ASN A 737 -8.13 38.82 30.98
N TYR A 738 -8.08 37.75 30.19
CA TYR A 738 -7.41 36.50 30.51
C TYR A 738 -6.24 36.25 29.55
N SER A 739 -5.14 35.73 30.08
CA SER A 739 -3.97 35.31 29.31
C SER A 739 -3.34 34.08 29.96
N VAL A 740 -2.55 33.33 29.21
CA VAL A 740 -1.81 32.17 29.72
C VAL A 740 -0.37 32.24 29.29
N THR A 741 0.54 32.05 30.24
CA THR A 741 1.96 31.86 29.96
C THR A 741 2.25 30.37 29.93
N VAL A 742 2.95 29.91 28.90
CA VAL A 742 3.52 28.56 28.82
C VAL A 742 5.03 28.66 28.88
N THR A 743 5.64 27.85 29.74
CA THR A 743 7.09 27.86 30.03
C THR A 743 7.68 26.46 29.88
N ASN A 744 8.90 26.38 29.37
CA ASN A 744 9.75 25.18 29.40
C ASN A 744 11.22 25.58 29.66
N ALA A 745 12.13 24.60 29.66
CA ALA A 745 13.56 24.84 29.90
C ALA A 745 14.27 25.69 28.82
N SER A 746 13.61 25.99 27.70
CA SER A 746 14.14 26.79 26.58
C SER A 746 13.53 28.18 26.48
N GLY A 747 12.59 28.54 27.36
CA GLY A 747 11.98 29.88 27.45
C GLY A 747 10.49 29.84 27.81
N SER A 748 9.81 30.96 27.61
CA SER A 748 8.37 31.07 27.78
C SER A 748 7.72 31.91 26.69
N ALA A 749 6.42 31.74 26.49
CA ALA A 749 5.58 32.65 25.73
C ALA A 749 4.27 32.92 26.48
N THR A 750 3.77 34.14 26.35
CA THR A 750 2.43 34.53 26.82
C THR A 750 1.47 34.60 25.64
N SER A 751 0.24 34.14 25.83
CA SER A 751 -0.80 34.15 24.81
C SER A 751 -1.22 35.58 24.44
N SER A 752 -1.96 35.72 23.34
CA SER A 752 -2.82 36.90 23.19
C SER A 752 -3.85 36.96 24.33
N VAL A 753 -4.32 38.16 24.64
CA VAL A 753 -5.37 38.38 25.64
C VAL A 753 -6.73 37.95 25.08
N ALA A 754 -7.46 37.14 25.84
CA ALA A 754 -8.85 36.78 25.60
C ALA A 754 -9.75 37.47 26.64
N ALA A 755 -10.75 38.22 26.20
CA ALA A 755 -11.69 38.87 27.12
C ALA A 755 -12.82 37.89 27.52
N LEU A 756 -13.23 37.92 28.80
CA LEU A 756 -14.52 37.39 29.24
C LEU A 756 -15.48 38.57 29.44
N ALA A 757 -16.56 38.60 28.65
CA ALA A 757 -17.69 39.49 28.85
C ALA A 757 -18.86 38.71 29.46
N VAL A 758 -19.56 39.33 30.42
CA VAL A 758 -20.73 38.72 31.08
C VAL A 758 -21.96 39.60 30.86
N VAL A 759 -22.98 39.00 30.25
CA VAL A 759 -24.24 39.62 29.84
C VAL A 759 -25.43 38.95 30.54
N TYR A 760 -26.59 39.62 30.50
CA TYR A 760 -27.86 39.10 31.00
C TYR A 760 -28.81 38.94 29.82
N ASN A 761 -29.66 37.91 29.81
CA ASN A 761 -30.53 37.69 28.65
C ASN A 761 -31.65 38.74 28.61
N SER A 762 -31.65 39.55 27.56
CA SER A 762 -32.62 40.62 27.29
C SER A 762 -33.65 40.24 26.22
N VAL A 763 -33.55 39.06 25.61
CA VAL A 763 -34.39 38.62 24.49
C VAL A 763 -34.95 37.21 24.74
N SER A 764 -36.23 37.04 24.44
CA SER A 764 -36.92 35.75 24.47
C SER A 764 -37.52 35.45 23.10
N LEU A 765 -37.61 34.17 22.71
CA LEU A 765 -38.50 33.77 21.62
C LEU A 765 -39.79 33.22 22.19
N SER A 766 -40.90 33.62 21.59
CA SER A 766 -42.22 33.06 21.83
C SER A 766 -42.67 32.31 20.57
N SER A 767 -42.78 30.98 20.65
CA SER A 767 -43.29 30.19 19.51
C SER A 767 -44.73 30.61 19.21
N LEU A 768 -45.02 30.89 17.94
CA LEU A 768 -46.38 31.14 17.47
C LEU A 768 -47.03 29.82 17.05
N TRP A 769 -46.28 29.01 16.29
CA TRP A 769 -46.62 27.64 15.92
C TRP A 769 -45.38 26.91 15.42
N SER A 770 -45.46 25.58 15.39
CA SER A 770 -44.48 24.72 14.75
C SER A 770 -45.16 23.46 14.20
N ALA A 771 -44.51 22.80 13.25
CA ALA A 771 -44.95 21.52 12.70
C ALA A 771 -43.74 20.60 12.47
N SER A 772 -43.93 19.29 12.66
CA SER A 772 -42.92 18.26 12.42
C SER A 772 -43.21 17.49 11.12
N PRO A 773 -42.22 16.83 10.49
CA PRO A 773 -42.48 15.97 9.32
C PRO A 773 -43.43 14.79 9.59
N ALA A 774 -43.72 14.50 10.86
CA ALA A 774 -44.72 13.51 11.29
C ALA A 774 -46.14 14.09 11.46
N SER A 775 -46.35 15.40 11.29
CA SER A 775 -47.65 16.08 11.49
C SER A 775 -48.68 15.81 10.38
N GLY A 776 -48.38 14.90 9.43
CA GLY A 776 -49.30 14.49 8.36
C GLY A 776 -49.55 15.54 7.27
N VAL A 777 -48.86 16.68 7.30
CA VAL A 777 -49.06 17.78 6.35
C VAL A 777 -48.33 17.55 5.02
N PRO A 778 -48.92 17.93 3.87
CA PRO A 778 -48.36 17.63 2.55
C PRO A 778 -47.15 18.51 2.19
N TRP A 779 -46.95 19.61 2.91
CA TRP A 779 -45.86 20.58 2.72
C TRP A 779 -44.61 20.30 3.57
N LEU A 780 -44.69 19.44 4.59
CA LEU A 780 -43.58 19.08 5.48
C LEU A 780 -43.66 17.58 5.82
N ASN A 781 -42.88 16.75 5.13
CA ASN A 781 -42.85 15.29 5.28
C ASN A 781 -41.54 14.70 4.72
N LEU A 782 -41.31 13.41 5.00
CA LEU A 782 -40.19 12.65 4.45
C LEU A 782 -40.65 11.81 3.24
N SER A 783 -39.75 11.60 2.28
CA SER A 783 -39.93 10.65 1.19
C SER A 783 -40.18 9.24 1.72
N PRO A 784 -41.29 8.56 1.39
CA PRO A 784 -41.57 7.20 1.86
C PRO A 784 -40.65 6.14 1.22
N VAL A 785 -39.85 6.52 0.22
CA VAL A 785 -38.92 5.63 -0.49
C VAL A 785 -37.47 5.80 -0.01
N THR A 786 -37.08 7.03 0.37
CA THR A 786 -35.67 7.37 0.67
C THR A 786 -35.44 7.99 2.04
N SER A 787 -36.50 8.26 2.81
CA SER A 787 -36.47 8.98 4.10
C SER A 787 -35.87 10.39 4.06
N VAL A 788 -35.47 10.89 2.89
CA VAL A 788 -35.01 12.27 2.68
C VAL A 788 -36.21 13.22 2.74
N PRO A 789 -36.10 14.41 3.38
CA PRO A 789 -37.14 15.44 3.33
C PRO A 789 -37.61 15.80 1.92
N ASN A 790 -38.90 16.14 1.78
CA ASN A 790 -39.47 16.63 0.52
C ASN A 790 -39.44 18.16 0.41
N GLN A 791 -39.61 18.86 1.53
CA GLN A 791 -39.41 20.30 1.71
C GLN A 791 -38.00 20.76 1.33
N ARG A 792 -37.85 21.99 0.80
CA ARG A 792 -36.56 22.60 0.48
C ARG A 792 -36.36 23.95 1.14
N THR A 793 -36.95 25.00 0.59
CA THR A 793 -36.83 26.36 1.11
C THR A 793 -38.19 26.99 1.40
N ILE A 794 -38.13 28.08 2.17
CA ILE A 794 -39.25 28.89 2.62
C ILE A 794 -39.01 30.38 2.33
N ALA A 795 -40.08 31.12 2.07
CA ALA A 795 -40.04 32.58 1.97
C ALA A 795 -41.34 33.21 2.47
N TYR A 796 -41.27 34.45 2.95
CA TYR A 796 -42.41 35.15 3.55
C TYR A 796 -42.77 36.43 2.79
N ASN A 797 -44.06 36.59 2.46
CA ASN A 797 -44.61 37.81 1.88
C ASN A 797 -45.31 38.64 2.98
N ALA A 798 -44.69 39.76 3.36
CA ALA A 798 -45.20 40.66 4.39
C ALA A 798 -46.46 41.44 3.97
N LEU A 799 -46.73 41.60 2.67
CA LEU A 799 -47.94 42.29 2.17
C LEU A 799 -49.19 41.42 2.27
N SER A 800 -49.03 40.09 2.23
CA SER A 800 -50.15 39.13 2.28
C SER A 800 -50.15 38.22 3.51
N ASN A 801 -49.17 38.35 4.42
CA ASN A 801 -48.98 37.45 5.57
C ASN A 801 -48.88 35.96 5.17
N HIS A 802 -48.32 35.68 3.98
CA HIS A 802 -48.19 34.33 3.44
C HIS A 802 -46.76 33.80 3.62
N LEU A 803 -46.64 32.57 4.11
CA LEU A 803 -45.41 31.78 4.13
C LEU A 803 -45.48 30.74 3.02
N TYR A 804 -44.50 30.76 2.11
CA TYR A 804 -44.39 29.82 0.99
C TYR A 804 -43.44 28.70 1.37
N VAL A 805 -43.77 27.46 0.98
CA VAL A 805 -42.93 26.28 1.17
C VAL A 805 -42.78 25.54 -0.16
N ILE A 806 -41.55 25.41 -0.67
CA ILE A 806 -41.26 24.46 -1.75
C ILE A 806 -41.20 23.06 -1.14
N SER A 807 -41.96 22.12 -1.69
CA SER A 807 -41.82 20.70 -1.36
C SER A 807 -42.05 19.80 -2.59
N ARG A 808 -41.32 18.69 -2.65
CA ARG A 808 -41.49 17.62 -3.65
C ARG A 808 -42.84 16.94 -3.47
N SER A 809 -43.41 16.44 -4.56
CA SER A 809 -44.52 15.48 -4.48
C SER A 809 -44.06 14.22 -3.74
N SER A 810 -44.88 13.72 -2.81
CA SER A 810 -44.53 12.57 -1.95
C SER A 810 -44.36 11.22 -2.69
N ASN A 811 -44.60 11.20 -4.01
CA ASN A 811 -44.58 10.01 -4.85
C ASN A 811 -43.60 10.07 -6.05
N THR A 812 -43.00 11.22 -6.39
CA THR A 812 -41.97 11.31 -7.44
C THR A 812 -40.85 12.30 -7.11
N THR A 813 -39.65 12.02 -7.61
CA THR A 813 -38.47 12.90 -7.53
C THR A 813 -38.52 14.10 -8.49
N SER A 814 -39.55 14.18 -9.34
CA SER A 814 -39.60 15.09 -10.50
C SER A 814 -40.91 15.87 -10.60
N ASN A 815 -41.60 16.13 -9.49
CA ASN A 815 -42.71 17.08 -9.40
C ASN A 815 -42.64 17.88 -8.10
N TYR A 816 -43.04 19.16 -8.18
CA TYR A 816 -42.84 20.15 -7.13
C TYR A 816 -44.11 20.98 -6.93
N VAL A 817 -44.39 21.29 -5.67
CA VAL A 817 -45.55 22.06 -5.25
C VAL A 817 -45.06 23.21 -4.37
N ILE A 818 -45.49 24.43 -4.68
CA ILE A 818 -45.30 25.59 -3.81
C ILE A 818 -46.58 25.75 -2.99
N TYR A 819 -46.53 25.37 -1.73
CA TYR A 819 -47.62 25.52 -0.78
C TYR A 819 -47.64 26.93 -0.21
N VAL A 820 -48.82 27.50 -0.04
CA VAL A 820 -49.04 28.83 0.54
C VAL A 820 -49.75 28.66 1.88
N LEU A 821 -49.07 29.03 2.96
CA LEU A 821 -49.56 28.93 4.33
C LEU A 821 -49.86 30.33 4.90
N ASN A 822 -50.81 30.42 5.82
CA ASN A 822 -50.95 31.60 6.68
C ASN A 822 -49.79 31.62 7.69
N ALA A 823 -48.94 32.66 7.63
CA ALA A 823 -47.74 32.74 8.45
C ALA A 823 -48.01 32.85 9.96
N THR A 824 -49.23 33.23 10.37
CA THR A 824 -49.62 33.38 11.79
C THR A 824 -49.97 32.06 12.46
N ASN A 825 -50.39 31.02 11.72
CA ASN A 825 -50.89 29.76 12.31
C ASN A 825 -50.54 28.47 11.52
N GLY A 826 -49.78 28.56 10.43
CA GLY A 826 -49.36 27.40 9.63
C GLY A 826 -50.45 26.74 8.78
N THR A 827 -51.68 27.26 8.78
CA THR A 827 -52.77 26.68 7.98
C THR A 827 -52.51 26.83 6.48
N GLN A 828 -52.62 25.73 5.73
CA GLN A 828 -52.51 25.76 4.27
C GLN A 828 -53.72 26.46 3.66
N LEU A 829 -53.47 27.47 2.83
CA LEU A 829 -54.48 28.26 2.13
C LEU A 829 -54.73 27.69 0.73
N TYR A 830 -53.67 27.47 -0.04
CA TYR A 830 -53.70 26.95 -1.41
C TYR A 830 -52.28 26.57 -1.88
N THR A 831 -52.14 26.22 -3.15
CA THR A 831 -50.86 26.03 -3.84
C THR A 831 -50.75 26.99 -5.02
N LEU A 832 -49.54 27.46 -5.36
CA LEU A 832 -49.32 28.19 -6.62
C LEU A 832 -49.31 27.22 -7.81
N LYS A 833 -49.76 27.68 -8.98
CA LYS A 833 -49.58 26.93 -10.22
C LYS A 833 -48.10 26.82 -10.57
N THR A 834 -47.64 25.60 -10.85
CA THR A 834 -46.29 25.28 -11.33
C THR A 834 -46.28 24.90 -12.82
N ASN A 835 -47.40 25.10 -13.54
CA ASN A 835 -47.51 24.83 -14.97
C ASN A 835 -46.46 25.62 -15.77
N GLY A 836 -45.67 24.92 -16.61
CA GLY A 836 -44.58 25.52 -17.40
C GLY A 836 -43.20 25.48 -16.73
N ILE A 837 -43.10 24.97 -15.49
CA ILE A 837 -41.81 24.71 -14.83
C ILE A 837 -41.25 23.37 -15.29
N GLN A 838 -39.94 23.32 -15.54
CA GLN A 838 -39.25 22.08 -15.89
C GLN A 838 -39.07 21.21 -14.64
N SER A 839 -39.83 20.12 -14.56
CA SER A 839 -39.90 19.30 -13.35
C SER A 839 -38.88 18.15 -13.30
N ALA A 840 -38.37 17.72 -14.46
CA ALA A 840 -37.23 16.81 -14.60
C ALA A 840 -35.98 17.60 -15.02
N VAL A 841 -34.94 17.55 -14.18
CA VAL A 841 -33.65 18.24 -14.37
C VAL A 841 -32.55 17.21 -14.60
N GLY A 842 -31.66 17.50 -15.55
CA GLY A 842 -30.53 16.64 -15.89
C GLY A 842 -29.50 16.52 -14.76
N LYS A 843 -28.61 15.52 -14.89
CA LYS A 843 -27.53 15.19 -13.92
C LYS A 843 -27.96 14.98 -12.45
N GLY A 844 -29.26 14.84 -12.17
CA GLY A 844 -29.80 14.63 -10.82
C GLY A 844 -30.21 15.90 -10.07
N GLY A 845 -30.35 17.03 -10.77
CA GLY A 845 -30.85 18.28 -10.18
C GLY A 845 -32.31 18.25 -9.71
N ILE A 846 -32.78 19.38 -9.18
CA ILE A 846 -34.04 19.50 -8.43
C ILE A 846 -34.93 20.54 -9.10
N GLY A 847 -36.09 20.15 -9.64
CA GLY A 847 -36.94 21.02 -10.48
C GLY A 847 -37.41 22.33 -9.85
N LEU A 848 -37.57 22.36 -8.52
CA LEU A 848 -37.62 23.58 -7.72
C LEU A 848 -36.92 23.34 -6.38
N ASP A 849 -36.08 24.28 -5.95
CA ASP A 849 -35.34 24.19 -4.68
C ASP A 849 -35.42 25.50 -3.87
N GLY A 850 -34.87 26.60 -4.40
CA GLY A 850 -34.89 27.93 -3.78
C GLY A 850 -36.15 28.77 -4.08
N ILE A 851 -36.61 29.56 -3.11
CA ILE A 851 -37.73 30.54 -3.25
C ILE A 851 -37.44 31.85 -2.51
N ALA A 852 -37.87 32.97 -3.08
CA ALA A 852 -37.83 34.30 -2.48
C ALA A 852 -39.03 35.16 -2.87
N VAL A 853 -39.24 36.25 -2.13
CA VAL A 853 -40.31 37.23 -2.37
C VAL A 853 -39.71 38.64 -2.37
N ALA A 854 -40.01 39.42 -3.40
CA ALA A 854 -39.62 40.83 -3.52
C ALA A 854 -40.56 41.77 -2.75
N GLU A 855 -40.19 43.03 -2.59
CA GLU A 855 -40.93 44.00 -1.77
C GLU A 855 -42.29 44.41 -2.37
N ASP A 856 -42.48 44.20 -3.67
CA ASP A 856 -43.79 44.30 -4.36
C ASP A 856 -44.69 43.06 -4.19
N GLY A 857 -44.21 42.03 -3.49
CA GLY A 857 -44.91 40.76 -3.32
C GLY A 857 -44.85 39.82 -4.52
N ALA A 858 -44.05 40.11 -5.55
CA ALA A 858 -43.72 39.16 -6.60
C ALA A 858 -42.85 38.02 -6.06
N ILE A 859 -43.10 36.80 -6.55
CA ILE A 859 -42.51 35.56 -6.02
C ILE A 859 -41.56 35.01 -7.07
N TYR A 860 -40.38 34.57 -6.63
CA TYR A 860 -39.31 34.05 -7.48
C TYR A 860 -38.88 32.68 -6.96
N ALA A 861 -38.72 31.71 -7.86
CA ALA A 861 -38.20 30.39 -7.50
C ALA A 861 -37.24 29.86 -8.56
N CYS A 862 -36.26 29.05 -8.15
CA CYS A 862 -35.25 28.46 -9.03
C CYS A 862 -35.21 26.93 -8.91
N ASN A 863 -34.62 26.28 -9.93
CA ASN A 863 -34.23 24.87 -9.83
C ASN A 863 -32.82 24.77 -9.23
N GLU A 864 -32.50 23.63 -8.63
CA GLU A 864 -31.11 23.23 -8.38
C GLU A 864 -30.57 22.52 -9.61
N ALA A 865 -29.42 22.95 -10.10
CA ALA A 865 -28.81 22.49 -11.34
C ALA A 865 -27.32 22.16 -11.10
N PRO A 866 -26.89 20.88 -11.13
CA PRO A 866 -25.49 20.48 -10.94
C PRO A 866 -24.56 20.82 -12.11
N ASP A 867 -25.13 21.03 -13.29
CA ASP A 867 -24.44 21.36 -14.55
C ASP A 867 -25.23 22.48 -15.26
N ALA A 868 -25.23 23.67 -14.65
CA ALA A 868 -26.06 24.81 -15.08
C ALA A 868 -25.81 25.28 -16.53
N ALA A 869 -24.65 24.93 -17.09
CA ALA A 869 -24.27 25.17 -18.48
C ALA A 869 -24.75 24.08 -19.45
N GLY A 870 -25.19 22.91 -18.97
CA GLY A 870 -25.47 21.72 -19.80
C GLY A 870 -24.21 21.16 -20.48
N SER A 871 -23.05 21.37 -19.86
CA SER A 871 -21.71 21.23 -20.45
C SER A 871 -21.41 19.82 -20.95
N ALA A 872 -21.95 18.79 -20.30
CA ALA A 872 -21.70 17.39 -20.63
C ALA A 872 -22.58 16.86 -21.80
N GLY A 873 -22.66 17.63 -22.90
CA GLY A 873 -23.27 17.22 -24.17
C GLY A 873 -24.31 18.16 -24.78
N GLY A 874 -24.56 19.35 -24.20
CA GLY A 874 -25.60 20.27 -24.67
C GLY A 874 -27.00 19.88 -24.21
N ASP A 875 -27.12 19.22 -23.06
CA ASP A 875 -28.39 18.80 -22.46
C ASP A 875 -29.18 20.00 -21.91
N PRO A 876 -30.30 20.41 -22.54
CA PRO A 876 -31.08 21.55 -22.08
C PRO A 876 -31.78 21.26 -20.75
N THR A 877 -31.91 19.99 -20.33
CA THR A 877 -32.56 19.65 -19.06
C THR A 877 -31.69 19.93 -17.85
N SER A 878 -30.38 20.05 -18.01
CA SER A 878 -29.43 20.35 -16.92
C SER A 878 -29.35 21.84 -16.55
N LEU A 879 -29.83 22.76 -17.41
CA LEU A 879 -29.64 24.20 -17.22
C LEU A 879 -30.27 24.74 -15.92
N PHE A 880 -29.57 25.69 -15.29
CA PHE A 880 -30.13 26.51 -14.21
C PHE A 880 -31.17 27.49 -14.76
N ARG A 881 -32.21 27.78 -13.98
CA ARG A 881 -33.41 28.55 -14.36
C ARG A 881 -33.99 29.29 -13.17
N VAL A 882 -34.61 30.45 -13.46
CA VAL A 882 -35.42 31.19 -12.48
C VAL A 882 -36.79 31.50 -13.07
N TYR A 883 -37.83 31.31 -12.26
CA TYR A 883 -39.23 31.53 -12.57
C TYR A 883 -39.82 32.64 -11.69
N ARG A 884 -40.72 33.45 -12.24
CA ARG A 884 -41.41 34.57 -11.56
C ARG A 884 -42.92 34.41 -11.62
N TRP A 885 -43.60 34.58 -10.49
CA TRP A 885 -45.04 34.86 -10.42
C TRP A 885 -45.21 36.35 -10.12
N ALA A 886 -46.08 37.02 -10.87
CA ALA A 886 -46.29 38.47 -10.74
C ALA A 886 -46.95 38.90 -9.41
N ASN A 887 -47.58 37.97 -8.69
CA ASN A 887 -48.26 38.17 -7.41
C ASN A 887 -48.59 36.79 -6.77
N ALA A 888 -49.16 36.82 -5.57
CA ALA A 888 -49.52 35.64 -4.79
C ALA A 888 -50.81 34.89 -5.24
N ASN A 889 -51.51 35.30 -6.30
CA ASN A 889 -52.79 34.68 -6.67
C ASN A 889 -52.59 33.23 -7.15
N SER A 890 -53.39 32.30 -6.64
CA SER A 890 -53.34 30.86 -6.99
C SER A 890 -53.49 30.58 -8.48
N ASN A 891 -54.09 31.48 -9.24
CA ASN A 891 -54.26 31.35 -10.68
C ASN A 891 -53.10 31.89 -11.53
N THR A 892 -52.19 32.68 -10.96
CA THR A 892 -51.02 33.24 -11.66
C THR A 892 -50.07 32.13 -12.09
N THR A 893 -49.69 32.12 -13.36
CA THR A 893 -48.71 31.20 -13.92
C THR A 893 -47.28 31.74 -13.81
N PRO A 894 -46.27 30.88 -13.67
CA PRO A 894 -44.87 31.28 -13.68
C PRO A 894 -44.41 31.71 -15.08
N THR A 895 -43.56 32.73 -15.15
CA THR A 895 -42.78 33.09 -16.33
C THR A 895 -41.32 32.74 -16.07
N GLN A 896 -40.65 32.01 -16.97
CA GLN A 896 -39.20 31.81 -16.89
C GLN A 896 -38.49 33.14 -17.22
N ILE A 897 -37.71 33.67 -16.28
CA ILE A 897 -37.03 34.98 -16.39
C ILE A 897 -35.52 34.87 -16.60
N PHE A 898 -34.94 33.69 -16.41
CA PHE A 898 -33.52 33.40 -16.60
C PHE A 898 -33.32 31.91 -16.95
N SER A 899 -32.30 31.59 -17.75
CA SER A 899 -31.90 30.21 -18.07
C SER A 899 -30.42 30.15 -18.51
N GLY A 900 -29.69 29.11 -18.10
CA GLY A 900 -28.27 28.89 -18.38
C GLY A 900 -27.36 29.17 -17.16
N ASP A 901 -26.04 29.13 -17.34
CA ASP A 901 -25.08 29.47 -16.27
C ASP A 901 -25.03 30.99 -16.02
N PRO A 902 -25.33 31.49 -14.80
CA PRO A 902 -25.23 32.90 -14.43
C PRO A 902 -23.87 33.59 -14.60
N THR A 903 -22.77 32.84 -14.73
CA THR A 903 -21.44 33.39 -15.08
C THR A 903 -21.15 33.41 -16.57
N GLY A 904 -21.99 32.76 -17.40
CA GLY A 904 -21.72 32.51 -18.81
C GLY A 904 -20.65 31.43 -19.06
N SER A 905 -20.27 30.66 -18.02
CA SER A 905 -19.31 29.57 -18.13
C SER A 905 -19.88 28.39 -18.93
N SER A 906 -18.98 27.64 -19.58
CA SER A 906 -19.27 26.36 -20.23
C SER A 906 -18.86 25.14 -19.39
N SER A 907 -18.48 25.35 -18.12
CA SER A 907 -18.11 24.29 -17.16
C SER A 907 -19.33 23.79 -16.39
N ALA A 908 -19.23 22.59 -15.82
CA ALA A 908 -20.27 22.04 -14.93
C ALA A 908 -20.26 22.77 -13.57
N THR A 909 -21.11 23.79 -13.44
CA THR A 909 -21.27 24.58 -12.22
C THR A 909 -22.60 24.23 -11.53
N ARG A 910 -22.58 24.10 -10.19
CA ARG A 910 -23.79 23.90 -9.38
C ARG A 910 -24.37 25.25 -8.97
N TRP A 911 -25.67 25.44 -9.19
CA TRP A 911 -26.43 26.63 -8.78
C TRP A 911 -27.80 26.24 -8.21
N GLY A 912 -28.34 27.10 -7.34
CA GLY A 912 -29.75 27.07 -6.91
C GLY A 912 -29.99 26.73 -5.44
N ASP A 913 -28.96 26.37 -4.68
CA ASP A 913 -29.06 26.04 -3.25
C ASP A 913 -29.51 27.24 -2.39
N ASN A 914 -29.18 28.48 -2.78
CA ASN A 914 -29.77 29.70 -2.18
C ASN A 914 -30.45 30.58 -3.24
N LEU A 915 -31.55 31.23 -2.81
CA LEU A 915 -32.20 32.35 -3.51
C LEU A 915 -32.75 33.33 -2.47
N THR A 916 -32.41 34.61 -2.58
CA THR A 916 -33.05 35.70 -1.82
C THR A 916 -33.30 36.93 -2.68
N ALA A 917 -34.21 37.81 -2.29
CA ALA A 917 -34.68 38.94 -3.11
C ALA A 917 -34.77 40.25 -2.30
N ARG A 918 -34.47 41.38 -2.95
CA ARG A 918 -34.74 42.73 -2.43
C ARG A 918 -35.23 43.68 -3.53
N GLY A 919 -35.77 44.83 -3.14
CA GLY A 919 -36.33 45.82 -4.05
C GLY A 919 -37.65 45.37 -4.67
N SER A 920 -38.12 46.14 -5.65
CA SER A 920 -39.43 46.00 -6.30
C SER A 920 -39.38 46.42 -7.77
N GLY A 921 -40.23 45.86 -8.62
CA GLY A 921 -40.34 46.24 -10.03
C GLY A 921 -39.02 46.09 -10.78
N THR A 922 -38.64 47.09 -11.57
CA THR A 922 -37.35 47.13 -12.28
C THR A 922 -36.13 47.19 -11.36
N ASN A 923 -36.32 47.55 -10.09
CA ASN A 923 -35.25 47.62 -9.09
C ASN A 923 -35.09 46.29 -8.32
N THR A 924 -35.84 45.23 -8.69
CA THR A 924 -35.70 43.91 -8.07
C THR A 924 -34.29 43.36 -8.27
N GLN A 925 -33.67 42.87 -7.19
CA GLN A 925 -32.41 42.16 -7.21
C GLN A 925 -32.59 40.78 -6.61
N LEU A 926 -32.18 39.73 -7.32
CA LEU A 926 -32.19 38.34 -6.84
C LEU A 926 -30.75 37.90 -6.59
N LEU A 927 -30.41 37.55 -5.36
CA LEU A 927 -29.11 36.98 -4.99
C LEU A 927 -29.16 35.45 -5.13
N LEU A 928 -28.19 34.91 -5.84
CA LEU A 928 -27.97 33.50 -6.14
C LEU A 928 -26.50 33.12 -5.90
N ASP A 929 -26.21 31.83 -5.79
CA ASP A 929 -24.88 31.36 -5.45
C ASP A 929 -24.48 30.02 -6.09
N MET A 930 -23.17 29.75 -6.06
CA MET A 930 -22.54 28.68 -6.83
C MET A 930 -21.62 27.79 -5.99
N THR A 931 -21.42 26.55 -6.44
CA THR A 931 -20.29 25.68 -6.08
C THR A 931 -19.79 24.89 -7.30
N TYR A 932 -18.49 24.61 -7.36
CA TYR A 932 -17.92 23.75 -8.40
C TYR A 932 -18.07 22.28 -8.00
N PHE A 933 -18.52 21.42 -8.92
CA PHE A 933 -18.76 20.00 -8.60
C PHE A 933 -17.42 19.29 -8.27
N GLY A 934 -17.24 18.88 -7.01
CA GLY A 934 -15.97 18.34 -6.51
C GLY A 934 -14.95 19.38 -6.00
N ALA A 935 -15.38 20.61 -5.69
CA ALA A 935 -14.51 21.64 -5.11
C ALA A 935 -13.82 21.19 -3.80
N THR A 936 -12.52 21.46 -3.69
CA THR A 936 -11.78 21.39 -2.43
C THR A 936 -11.70 22.77 -1.77
N THR A 937 -11.42 22.80 -0.47
CA THR A 937 -11.26 24.02 0.34
C THR A 937 -10.26 25.00 -0.31
N GLY A 938 -10.68 26.23 -0.57
CA GLY A 938 -9.86 27.26 -1.25
C GLY A 938 -10.16 27.43 -2.75
N THR A 939 -11.11 26.67 -3.32
CA THR A 939 -11.62 26.94 -4.68
C THR A 939 -12.44 28.24 -4.70
N ASN A 940 -12.22 29.12 -5.69
CA ASN A 940 -13.01 30.35 -5.83
C ASN A 940 -14.46 30.04 -6.19
N GLY A 941 -15.38 30.27 -5.26
CA GLY A 941 -16.83 30.30 -5.53
C GLY A 941 -17.31 31.66 -6.04
N PHE A 942 -18.58 31.70 -6.44
CA PHE A 942 -19.24 32.87 -7.01
C PHE A 942 -20.57 33.14 -6.30
N ALA A 943 -20.91 34.43 -6.18
CA ALA A 943 -22.27 34.89 -5.94
C ALA A 943 -22.71 35.77 -7.12
N VAL A 944 -24.03 35.79 -7.37
CA VAL A 944 -24.65 36.52 -8.48
C VAL A 944 -25.80 37.38 -8.00
N ILE A 945 -25.91 38.56 -8.59
CA ILE A 945 -27.14 39.35 -8.58
C ILE A 945 -27.76 39.26 -9.98
N LEU A 946 -28.97 38.72 -10.07
CA LEU A 946 -29.82 38.92 -11.25
C LEU A 946 -30.59 40.24 -11.12
N SER A 947 -30.79 40.95 -12.23
CA SER A 947 -31.61 42.17 -12.28
C SER A 947 -32.38 42.26 -13.61
N PRO A 948 -33.60 42.85 -13.64
CA PRO A 948 -34.39 42.98 -14.86
C PRO A 948 -33.65 43.73 -15.97
N VAL A 949 -33.75 43.26 -17.22
CA VAL A 949 -33.31 44.02 -18.41
C VAL A 949 -34.44 44.79 -19.10
N ASN A 950 -35.68 44.62 -18.65
CA ASN A 950 -36.84 45.29 -19.23
C ASN A 950 -37.92 45.59 -18.18
N GLN A 951 -38.80 46.55 -18.50
CA GLN A 951 -39.92 46.97 -17.64
C GLN A 951 -41.01 45.91 -17.44
N TYR A 952 -41.03 44.86 -18.27
CA TYR A 952 -42.01 43.78 -18.20
C TYR A 952 -41.61 42.66 -17.23
N LEU A 953 -40.38 42.70 -16.71
CA LEU A 953 -39.81 41.72 -15.77
C LEU A 953 -39.81 40.29 -16.34
N THR A 954 -39.72 40.16 -17.66
CA THR A 954 -39.74 38.88 -18.40
C THR A 954 -38.35 38.30 -18.68
N ASN A 955 -37.29 39.09 -18.51
CA ASN A 955 -35.91 38.66 -18.69
C ASN A 955 -35.01 39.41 -17.70
N PHE A 956 -34.04 38.71 -17.12
CA PHE A 956 -33.07 39.24 -16.16
C PHE A 956 -31.64 38.98 -16.67
N THR A 957 -30.70 39.87 -16.36
CA THR A 957 -29.27 39.68 -16.64
C THR A 957 -28.51 39.40 -15.34
N ALA A 958 -27.41 38.66 -15.45
CA ALA A 958 -26.56 38.30 -14.33
C ALA A 958 -25.33 39.21 -14.21
N ARG A 959 -24.97 39.51 -12.96
CA ARG A 959 -23.70 40.12 -12.54
C ARG A 959 -23.10 39.24 -11.45
N TRP A 960 -21.87 38.78 -11.63
CA TRP A 960 -21.19 37.88 -10.69
C TRP A 960 -19.99 38.54 -10.01
N PHE A 961 -19.61 38.02 -8.84
CA PHE A 961 -18.36 38.36 -8.16
C PHE A 961 -17.73 37.14 -7.49
N THR A 962 -16.40 37.16 -7.45
CA THR A 962 -15.54 36.13 -6.86
C THR A 962 -15.05 36.57 -5.50
N THR A 963 -15.10 35.71 -4.50
CA THR A 963 -14.34 35.91 -3.25
C THR A 963 -13.55 34.65 -2.89
N THR A 964 -12.43 34.83 -2.18
CA THR A 964 -11.48 33.76 -1.85
C THR A 964 -11.99 32.76 -0.80
N ASN A 965 -13.15 33.02 -0.20
CA ASN A 965 -13.61 32.34 1.02
C ASN A 965 -14.98 31.65 0.86
N PHE A 966 -15.44 31.41 -0.37
CA PHE A 966 -16.66 30.63 -0.61
C PHE A 966 -16.40 29.12 -0.40
N ALA A 967 -16.81 28.60 0.75
CA ALA A 967 -16.95 27.16 0.98
C ALA A 967 -18.23 26.59 0.33
N ASP A 968 -18.42 25.27 0.43
CA ASP A 968 -19.61 24.48 0.08
C ASP A 968 -20.97 25.23 0.21
N THR A 969 -21.83 25.06 -0.80
CA THR A 969 -23.21 25.57 -0.87
C THR A 969 -24.13 24.90 0.13
N VAL A 970 -23.93 23.61 0.40
CA VAL A 970 -24.91 22.78 1.10
C VAL A 970 -24.93 23.14 2.59
N GLY A 971 -25.98 23.85 3.01
CA GLY A 971 -26.12 24.44 4.35
C GLY A 971 -25.54 25.85 4.51
N ARG A 972 -25.09 26.49 3.42
CA ARG A 972 -24.73 27.92 3.36
C ARG A 972 -26.00 28.78 3.42
N SER A 973 -25.92 29.96 4.04
CA SER A 973 -26.96 30.99 3.99
C SER A 973 -26.41 32.31 3.47
N LEU A 974 -27.28 33.04 2.75
CA LEU A 974 -26.97 34.31 2.12
C LEU A 974 -28.16 35.28 2.27
N GLU A 975 -27.88 36.48 2.79
CA GLU A 975 -28.86 37.56 2.92
C GLU A 975 -28.31 38.86 2.33
N PHE A 976 -29.18 39.69 1.76
CA PHE A 976 -28.79 41.06 1.40
C PHE A 976 -28.61 41.90 2.66
N ASP A 977 -27.60 42.78 2.68
CA ASP A 977 -27.67 43.95 3.55
C ASP A 977 -28.78 44.88 3.05
N LEU A 978 -29.70 45.27 3.95
CA LEU A 978 -30.79 46.19 3.65
C LEU A 978 -30.33 47.66 3.68
N ALA A 979 -29.21 47.96 4.35
CA ALA A 979 -28.68 49.31 4.51
C ALA A 979 -27.55 49.66 3.51
N ASN A 980 -26.97 48.68 2.81
CA ASN A 980 -25.79 48.88 1.95
C ASN A 980 -25.85 48.04 0.66
N ASN A 981 -24.92 48.31 -0.27
CA ASN A 981 -24.59 47.36 -1.34
C ASN A 981 -23.59 46.33 -0.82
N ALA A 982 -24.10 45.44 0.03
CA ALA A 982 -23.37 44.31 0.59
C ALA A 982 -24.29 43.09 0.72
N ILE A 983 -23.67 41.92 0.87
CA ILE A 983 -24.35 40.68 1.28
C ILE A 983 -23.71 40.16 2.57
N TRP A 984 -24.48 39.40 3.34
CA TRP A 984 -24.03 38.64 4.50
C TRP A 984 -23.98 37.15 4.16
N GLN A 985 -22.97 36.44 4.68
CA GLN A 985 -22.75 35.02 4.39
C GLN A 985 -22.30 34.25 5.63
N LYS A 986 -22.95 33.11 5.89
CA LYS A 986 -22.47 32.07 6.82
C LYS A 986 -22.49 30.71 6.12
N ALA A 987 -21.47 29.89 6.37
CA ALA A 987 -21.43 28.48 5.93
C ALA A 987 -20.99 27.58 7.11
N PRO A 988 -21.28 26.26 7.07
CA PRO A 988 -20.73 25.30 8.02
C PRO A 988 -19.20 25.42 8.13
N GLY A 989 -18.69 25.40 9.35
CA GLY A 989 -17.25 25.55 9.65
C GLY A 989 -16.62 26.91 9.32
N GLN A 990 -17.35 27.86 8.73
CA GLN A 990 -16.83 29.17 8.32
C GLN A 990 -17.30 30.32 9.25
N PRO A 991 -16.53 31.42 9.34
CA PRO A 991 -16.97 32.68 9.95
C PRO A 991 -18.22 33.28 9.31
N LEU A 992 -18.79 34.29 9.98
CA LEU A 992 -19.71 35.24 9.35
C LEU A 992 -18.90 36.29 8.58
N TYR A 993 -19.24 36.48 7.30
CA TYR A 993 -18.65 37.50 6.43
C TYR A 993 -19.70 38.52 5.98
N LYS A 994 -19.23 39.74 5.75
CA LYS A 994 -19.95 40.77 4.99
C LYS A 994 -19.14 41.10 3.74
N ILE A 995 -19.78 41.07 2.57
CA ILE A 995 -19.12 41.25 1.28
C ILE A 995 -19.76 42.46 0.60
N SER A 996 -19.02 43.56 0.51
CA SER A 996 -19.46 44.77 -0.19
C SER A 996 -19.22 44.64 -1.70
N PHE A 997 -20.13 45.19 -2.50
CA PHE A 997 -20.07 45.16 -3.97
C PHE A 997 -20.44 46.52 -4.57
N ASP A 998 -19.82 46.89 -5.69
CA ASP A 998 -20.14 48.13 -6.41
C ASP A 998 -21.32 47.91 -7.39
N PRO A 999 -22.46 48.62 -7.24
CA PRO A 999 -23.57 48.54 -8.18
C PRO A 999 -23.31 49.21 -9.54
N ALA A 1000 -22.27 50.05 -9.67
CA ALA A 1000 -22.02 50.87 -10.86
C ALA A 1000 -21.31 50.12 -12.00
N ILE A 1001 -20.57 49.05 -11.71
CA ILE A 1001 -19.84 48.26 -12.73
C ILE A 1001 -20.86 47.57 -13.66
N SER A 1002 -20.84 47.92 -14.95
CA SER A 1002 -21.93 47.80 -15.94
C SER A 1002 -22.72 46.47 -16.01
N LEU A 1003 -23.93 46.54 -16.55
CA LEU A 1003 -24.80 45.40 -16.85
C LEU A 1003 -24.33 44.69 -18.13
N GLY A 1004 -23.59 43.58 -17.99
CA GLY A 1004 -23.08 42.83 -19.15
C GLY A 1004 -22.23 41.60 -18.81
N GLY A 1005 -22.59 40.84 -17.76
CA GLY A 1005 -21.81 39.67 -17.32
C GLY A 1005 -20.42 40.00 -16.74
N THR A 1006 -20.14 41.27 -16.47
CA THR A 1006 -18.85 41.73 -15.95
C THR A 1006 -18.68 41.41 -14.46
N ARG A 1007 -17.49 40.95 -14.09
CA ARG A 1007 -17.06 40.69 -12.70
C ARG A 1007 -17.07 41.98 -11.88
N ILE A 1008 -17.83 42.03 -10.78
CA ILE A 1008 -17.79 43.14 -9.82
C ILE A 1008 -16.58 42.98 -8.89
N SER A 1009 -15.91 44.08 -8.54
CA SER A 1009 -14.90 44.11 -7.48
C SER A 1009 -15.57 44.09 -6.10
N SER A 1010 -15.30 43.07 -5.29
CA SER A 1010 -15.86 42.89 -3.96
C SER A 1010 -14.80 42.98 -2.86
N THR A 1011 -15.13 43.63 -1.75
CA THR A 1011 -14.31 43.65 -0.53
C THR A 1011 -14.97 42.87 0.59
N ASN A 1012 -14.25 41.88 1.12
CA ASN A 1012 -14.71 41.04 2.22
C ASN A 1012 -14.28 41.64 3.56
N VAL A 1013 -15.24 41.84 4.46
CA VAL A 1013 -15.01 42.13 5.87
C VAL A 1013 -15.32 40.85 6.66
N LEU A 1014 -14.33 40.38 7.43
CA LEU A 1014 -14.56 39.37 8.46
C LEU A 1014 -15.36 40.03 9.59
N ILE A 1015 -16.53 39.48 9.89
CA ILE A 1015 -17.43 40.04 10.91
C ILE A 1015 -17.22 39.31 12.23
N ALA A 1016 -17.42 37.99 12.25
CA ALA A 1016 -17.41 37.21 13.48
C ALA A 1016 -16.85 35.80 13.24
N THR A 1017 -15.80 35.43 13.98
CA THR A 1017 -15.20 34.09 13.96
C THR A 1017 -15.91 33.11 14.88
N ASN A 1018 -16.44 33.60 16.02
CA ASN A 1018 -16.76 32.76 17.18
C ASN A 1018 -18.20 32.22 17.20
N PHE A 1019 -18.79 31.99 16.01
CA PHE A 1019 -19.99 31.16 15.89
C PHE A 1019 -19.64 29.67 16.03
N SER A 1020 -20.65 28.83 16.30
CA SER A 1020 -20.44 27.38 16.24
C SER A 1020 -20.12 26.93 14.80
N PRO A 1021 -19.12 26.05 14.59
CA PRO A 1021 -18.90 25.38 13.31
C PRO A 1021 -20.12 24.62 12.80
N ALA A 1022 -20.95 24.11 13.72
CA ALA A 1022 -22.17 23.33 13.47
C ALA A 1022 -23.42 24.19 13.15
N LEU A 1023 -23.26 25.51 12.99
CA LEU A 1023 -24.36 26.44 12.73
C LEU A 1023 -24.59 26.65 11.23
N LEU A 1024 -25.75 26.19 10.75
CA LEU A 1024 -26.26 26.20 9.38
C LEU A 1024 -27.40 27.22 9.23
N GLY A 1025 -27.75 27.56 7.99
CA GLY A 1025 -29.01 28.25 7.68
C GLY A 1025 -29.25 29.51 8.52
N LEU A 1026 -28.23 30.38 8.64
CA LEU A 1026 -28.23 31.57 9.50
C LEU A 1026 -28.98 32.74 8.84
N GLY A 1027 -29.92 33.34 9.56
CA GLY A 1027 -30.50 34.65 9.25
C GLY A 1027 -30.10 35.72 10.27
N LEU A 1028 -30.22 36.99 9.89
CA LEU A 1028 -29.80 38.14 10.68
C LEU A 1028 -30.92 39.17 10.92
N ASP A 1029 -30.91 39.77 12.10
CA ASP A 1029 -31.59 41.01 12.41
C ASP A 1029 -30.53 42.06 12.80
N VAL A 1030 -30.00 42.72 11.77
CA VAL A 1030 -28.98 43.77 11.90
C VAL A 1030 -29.48 45.03 12.62
N MET A 1031 -30.80 45.20 12.78
CA MET A 1031 -31.37 46.34 13.51
C MET A 1031 -31.38 46.10 15.02
N ARG A 1032 -31.53 44.84 15.46
CA ARG A 1032 -31.49 44.46 16.89
C ARG A 1032 -30.15 43.85 17.33
N ASN A 1033 -29.18 43.71 16.42
CA ASN A 1033 -27.93 42.95 16.62
C ASN A 1033 -28.20 41.48 16.99
N LEU A 1034 -29.10 40.80 16.29
CA LEU A 1034 -29.44 39.40 16.57
C LEU A 1034 -29.14 38.50 15.36
N ALA A 1035 -28.85 37.23 15.63
CA ALA A 1035 -28.80 36.19 14.60
C ALA A 1035 -29.48 34.91 15.08
N ALA A 1036 -30.01 34.12 14.15
CA ALA A 1036 -30.63 32.84 14.43
C ALA A 1036 -30.28 31.83 13.33
N GLY A 1037 -29.99 30.58 13.71
CA GLY A 1037 -29.64 29.52 12.76
C GLY A 1037 -29.82 28.13 13.33
N VAL A 1038 -29.84 27.13 12.45
CA VAL A 1038 -30.02 25.73 12.81
C VAL A 1038 -28.69 25.14 13.24
N PHE A 1039 -28.60 24.66 14.48
CA PHE A 1039 -27.44 23.97 15.02
C PHE A 1039 -27.63 22.46 14.89
N SER A 1040 -26.75 21.80 14.15
CA SER A 1040 -26.75 20.35 13.91
C SER A 1040 -25.33 19.80 14.06
N ASN A 1041 -25.03 19.13 15.17
CA ASN A 1041 -23.65 18.86 15.61
C ASN A 1041 -23.24 17.37 15.66
N SER A 1042 -24.16 16.41 15.75
CA SER A 1042 -23.85 14.97 15.68
C SER A 1042 -25.11 14.12 15.49
N THR A 1043 -24.95 12.81 15.25
CA THR A 1043 -26.04 11.81 15.31
C THR A 1043 -26.62 11.56 16.71
N THR A 1044 -26.15 12.27 17.75
CA THR A 1044 -26.47 11.99 19.17
C THR A 1044 -26.94 13.20 19.97
N SER A 1045 -26.81 14.41 19.44
CA SER A 1045 -27.33 15.63 20.07
C SER A 1045 -28.44 16.23 19.19
N ALA A 1046 -29.44 16.81 19.83
CA ALA A 1046 -30.74 17.03 19.23
C ALA A 1046 -30.87 18.45 18.63
N ASP A 1047 -30.87 18.56 17.31
CA ASP A 1047 -30.80 19.81 16.52
C ASP A 1047 -31.73 20.94 17.02
N SER A 1048 -31.25 22.19 17.01
CA SER A 1048 -31.97 23.31 17.64
C SER A 1048 -31.80 24.63 16.90
N LEU A 1049 -32.79 25.52 17.04
CA LEU A 1049 -32.68 26.91 16.63
C LEU A 1049 -31.86 27.67 17.68
N ASN A 1050 -30.59 27.95 17.37
CA ASN A 1050 -29.71 28.73 18.26
C ASN A 1050 -29.87 30.21 17.99
N PHE A 1051 -29.97 31.00 19.06
CA PHE A 1051 -30.22 32.44 19.02
C PHE A 1051 -29.04 33.21 19.62
N TYR A 1052 -28.51 34.20 18.91
CA TYR A 1052 -27.26 34.89 19.25
C TYR A 1052 -27.41 36.42 19.34
N ASP A 1053 -26.68 37.03 20.28
CA ASP A 1053 -26.38 38.45 20.33
C ASP A 1053 -25.12 38.76 19.51
N LEU A 1054 -25.18 39.82 18.69
CA LEU A 1054 -24.10 40.31 17.83
C LEU A 1054 -23.45 41.59 18.37
N GLY A 1055 -23.84 42.07 19.56
CA GLY A 1055 -23.33 43.29 20.19
C GLY A 1055 -21.82 43.31 20.43
N ASP A 1056 -21.19 42.13 20.56
CA ASP A 1056 -19.76 41.95 20.30
C ASP A 1056 -19.56 40.89 19.20
N LEU A 1057 -19.21 41.35 18.00
CA LEU A 1057 -18.96 40.51 16.84
C LEU A 1057 -17.73 39.60 17.02
N ASN A 1058 -16.79 39.95 17.92
CA ASN A 1058 -15.64 39.10 18.22
C ASN A 1058 -16.03 37.89 19.08
N ALA A 1059 -17.14 37.98 19.82
CA ALA A 1059 -17.62 36.93 20.70
C ALA A 1059 -19.17 36.91 20.79
N PRO A 1060 -19.88 36.47 19.72
CA PRO A 1060 -21.34 36.44 19.72
C PRO A 1060 -21.90 35.58 20.85
N ALA A 1061 -22.75 36.15 21.69
CA ALA A 1061 -23.26 35.45 22.87
C ALA A 1061 -24.43 34.54 22.49
N LEU A 1062 -24.36 33.25 22.80
CA LEU A 1062 -25.52 32.35 22.69
C LEU A 1062 -26.54 32.73 23.78
N LEU A 1063 -27.65 33.34 23.36
CA LEU A 1063 -28.71 33.81 24.25
C LEU A 1063 -29.66 32.68 24.67
N ALA A 1064 -29.99 31.78 23.72
CA ALA A 1064 -30.86 30.64 23.96
C ALA A 1064 -30.74 29.60 22.82
N GLN A 1065 -31.24 28.40 23.09
CA GLN A 1065 -31.49 27.34 22.11
C GLN A 1065 -32.96 26.96 22.19
N PHE A 1066 -33.62 26.76 21.06
CA PHE A 1066 -35.03 26.39 20.98
C PHE A 1066 -35.21 25.10 20.20
N ASP A 1067 -36.02 24.20 20.76
CA ASP A 1067 -36.22 22.85 20.24
C ASP A 1067 -37.18 22.85 19.04
N PHE A 1068 -36.79 22.12 17.98
CA PHE A 1068 -37.70 21.77 16.90
C PHE A 1068 -38.71 20.68 17.35
N PRO A 1069 -39.92 20.62 16.74
CA PRO A 1069 -41.04 19.82 17.26
C PRO A 1069 -40.94 18.30 17.08
N THR A 1070 -39.95 17.79 16.35
CA THR A 1070 -39.67 16.34 16.30
C THR A 1070 -39.02 15.86 17.62
N THR A 1071 -39.30 14.64 18.07
CA THR A 1071 -38.63 14.02 19.24
C THR A 1071 -38.59 12.49 19.10
N PRO A 1072 -37.41 11.83 19.25
CA PRO A 1072 -36.08 12.43 19.30
C PRO A 1072 -35.73 13.13 17.98
N ARG A 1073 -34.91 14.18 18.02
CA ARG A 1073 -34.52 14.94 16.83
C ARG A 1073 -33.47 14.16 16.02
N ALA A 1074 -33.61 14.19 14.70
CA ALA A 1074 -32.79 13.45 13.76
C ALA A 1074 -31.79 14.39 13.08
N ALA A 1075 -30.49 14.16 13.31
CA ALA A 1075 -29.40 15.00 12.84
C ALA A 1075 -29.53 15.41 11.36
N ASN A 1076 -29.44 16.70 11.07
CA ASN A 1076 -29.59 17.27 9.73
C ASN A 1076 -28.34 17.04 8.84
N GLY A 1077 -28.04 15.76 8.58
CA GLY A 1077 -26.93 15.33 7.72
C GLY A 1077 -27.09 15.68 6.23
N ASN A 1078 -28.31 16.07 5.79
CA ASN A 1078 -28.54 16.65 4.47
C ASN A 1078 -28.38 18.18 4.43
N ARG A 1079 -28.25 18.81 5.60
CA ARG A 1079 -28.11 20.26 5.86
C ARG A 1079 -29.22 21.15 5.28
N ILE A 1080 -30.33 20.61 4.80
CA ILE A 1080 -31.45 21.39 4.26
C ILE A 1080 -32.07 22.16 5.44
N SER A 1081 -31.75 23.45 5.50
CA SER A 1081 -32.06 24.33 6.62
C SER A 1081 -32.05 25.78 6.18
N GLN A 1082 -32.95 26.59 6.73
CA GLN A 1082 -33.05 28.01 6.39
C GLN A 1082 -33.68 28.78 7.55
N THR A 1083 -33.04 29.86 7.99
CA THR A 1083 -33.60 30.80 8.96
C THR A 1083 -33.52 32.21 8.38
N PHE A 1084 -34.57 33.01 8.59
CA PHE A 1084 -34.57 34.44 8.27
C PHE A 1084 -35.46 35.22 9.24
N PHE A 1085 -35.20 36.52 9.37
CA PHE A 1085 -36.03 37.45 10.14
C PHE A 1085 -36.92 38.29 9.23
N LYS A 1086 -38.13 38.61 9.69
CA LYS A 1086 -38.91 39.73 9.14
C LYS A 1086 -39.71 40.43 10.23
N ASN A 1087 -39.53 41.74 10.35
CA ASN A 1087 -40.12 42.61 11.36
C ASN A 1087 -39.76 42.20 12.80
N ASP A 1088 -40.59 41.43 13.48
CA ASP A 1088 -40.37 40.84 14.81
C ASP A 1088 -40.54 39.30 14.81
N LEU A 1089 -40.68 38.69 13.63
CA LEU A 1089 -40.80 37.25 13.43
C LEU A 1089 -39.46 36.65 12.98
N VAL A 1090 -39.17 35.46 13.50
CA VAL A 1090 -38.15 34.55 12.96
C VAL A 1090 -38.84 33.30 12.43
N PHE A 1091 -38.49 32.93 11.20
CA PHE A 1091 -38.92 31.71 10.54
C PHE A 1091 -37.70 30.81 10.42
N SER A 1092 -37.79 29.56 10.89
CA SER A 1092 -36.70 28.59 10.77
C SER A 1092 -37.23 27.24 10.33
N LEU A 1093 -36.68 26.73 9.23
CA LEU A 1093 -36.87 25.37 8.74
C LEU A 1093 -35.63 24.55 9.05
N ASP A 1094 -35.84 23.42 9.73
CA ASP A 1094 -34.97 22.26 9.68
C ASP A 1094 -35.74 21.15 8.93
N ALA A 1095 -35.25 20.72 7.78
CA ALA A 1095 -35.99 19.77 6.95
C ALA A 1095 -36.21 18.40 7.62
N ASN A 1096 -35.36 17.99 8.56
CA ASN A 1096 -35.51 16.75 9.32
C ASN A 1096 -36.39 16.94 10.57
N ASN A 1097 -36.30 18.10 11.23
CA ASN A 1097 -36.87 18.30 12.57
C ASN A 1097 -38.11 19.22 12.64
N GLY A 1098 -38.38 19.99 11.59
CA GLY A 1098 -39.63 20.70 11.39
C GLY A 1098 -39.52 22.17 11.00
N LEU A 1099 -40.67 22.80 10.86
CA LEU A 1099 -40.82 24.23 10.64
C LEU A 1099 -41.24 24.89 11.96
N LEU A 1100 -40.49 25.91 12.39
CA LEU A 1100 -40.74 26.71 13.59
C LEU A 1100 -40.93 28.17 13.20
N VAL A 1101 -42.02 28.79 13.68
CA VAL A 1101 -42.25 30.23 13.55
C VAL A 1101 -42.43 30.82 14.94
N ALA A 1102 -41.61 31.83 15.26
CA ALA A 1102 -41.59 32.46 16.58
C ALA A 1102 -41.53 33.99 16.46
N ARG A 1103 -42.02 34.68 17.49
CA ARG A 1103 -41.88 36.13 17.67
C ARG A 1103 -40.74 36.42 18.64
N VAL A 1104 -39.86 37.34 18.24
CA VAL A 1104 -38.76 37.88 19.05
C VAL A 1104 -39.34 38.87 20.06
N ALA A 1105 -39.43 38.47 21.33
CA ALA A 1105 -39.96 39.26 22.42
C ALA A 1105 -38.82 39.87 23.25
N GLY A 1106 -38.60 41.16 23.02
CA GLY A 1106 -37.68 42.06 23.72
C GLY A 1106 -37.94 43.50 23.28
N PRO A 1107 -37.47 44.52 24.01
CA PRO A 1107 -37.61 45.92 23.59
C PRO A 1107 -36.88 46.16 22.25
N PRO A 1108 -37.38 47.04 21.37
CA PRO A 1108 -36.68 47.41 20.15
C PRO A 1108 -35.32 48.05 20.51
N ALA A 1109 -34.29 47.79 19.71
CA ALA A 1109 -32.96 48.31 19.99
C ALA A 1109 -32.93 49.83 19.90
N SER A 1110 -32.55 50.45 21.02
CA SER A 1110 -32.17 51.85 21.15
C SER A 1110 -31.00 51.90 22.12
N GLY A 1111 -30.03 52.78 21.87
CA GLY A 1111 -28.64 52.69 22.35
C GLY A 1111 -28.46 52.13 23.77
N ILE A 1112 -27.63 51.08 23.89
CA ILE A 1112 -27.39 50.37 25.16
C ILE A 1112 -26.69 51.32 26.16
N LEU A 1113 -27.50 51.92 27.03
CA LEU A 1113 -27.04 52.64 28.19
C LEU A 1113 -26.96 51.68 29.39
N ARG A 1114 -25.74 51.38 29.85
CA ARG A 1114 -25.49 50.45 30.97
C ARG A 1114 -24.90 51.22 32.14
N LEU A 1115 -25.65 51.36 33.23
CA LEU A 1115 -25.17 52.02 34.46
C LEU A 1115 -24.29 51.06 35.29
N THR A 1116 -23.29 51.61 35.96
CA THR A 1116 -22.23 50.90 36.70
C THR A 1116 -21.71 51.73 37.89
N ASN A 1117 -20.86 51.13 38.73
CA ASN A 1117 -20.09 51.78 39.81
C ASN A 1117 -20.89 52.65 40.79
N PHE A 1118 -22.11 52.25 41.13
CA PHE A 1118 -22.93 52.90 42.17
C PHE A 1118 -22.21 52.89 43.53
N THR A 1119 -21.66 54.04 43.93
CA THR A 1119 -20.72 54.16 45.06
C THR A 1119 -21.09 55.34 45.94
N ARG A 1120 -21.17 55.13 47.27
CA ARG A 1120 -21.19 56.24 48.23
C ARG A 1120 -19.75 56.59 48.61
N LEU A 1121 -19.32 57.80 48.31
CA LEU A 1121 -17.97 58.29 48.59
C LEU A 1121 -17.81 58.64 50.09
N GLY A 1122 -16.57 58.71 50.57
CA GLY A 1122 -16.26 58.94 51.99
C GLY A 1122 -16.75 60.28 52.56
N ASN A 1123 -17.07 61.26 51.70
CA ASN A 1123 -17.72 62.53 52.06
C ASN A 1123 -19.26 62.44 52.11
N GLY A 1124 -19.82 61.23 51.96
CA GLY A 1124 -21.26 60.96 52.00
C GLY A 1124 -22.01 61.16 50.68
N THR A 1125 -21.37 61.70 49.63
CA THR A 1125 -21.96 61.90 48.29
C THR A 1125 -22.12 60.60 47.51
N PHE A 1126 -22.94 60.59 46.46
CA PHE A 1126 -23.20 59.39 45.65
C PHE A 1126 -22.65 59.55 44.23
N GLN A 1127 -22.04 58.50 43.69
CA GLN A 1127 -21.43 58.48 42.36
C GLN A 1127 -21.92 57.26 41.57
N PHE A 1128 -22.06 57.41 40.26
CA PHE A 1128 -22.26 56.31 39.32
C PHE A 1128 -21.58 56.60 37.98
N THR A 1129 -21.31 55.54 37.20
CA THR A 1129 -20.90 55.63 35.80
C THR A 1129 -21.98 55.06 34.89
N TYR A 1130 -21.90 55.37 33.59
CA TYR A 1130 -22.59 54.62 32.56
C TYR A 1130 -21.78 54.54 31.26
N SER A 1131 -21.95 53.44 30.52
CA SER A 1131 -21.52 53.37 29.13
C SER A 1131 -22.63 53.92 28.21
N ASN A 1132 -22.26 54.62 27.15
CA ASN A 1132 -23.16 55.09 26.11
C ASN A 1132 -22.43 55.10 24.76
N THR A 1133 -22.95 54.35 23.79
CA THR A 1133 -22.43 54.26 22.42
C THR A 1133 -23.11 55.21 21.43
N SER A 1134 -24.16 55.93 21.85
CA SER A 1134 -24.79 57.00 21.06
C SER A 1134 -24.01 58.32 21.22
N PRO A 1135 -23.88 59.15 20.17
CA PRO A 1135 -23.33 60.51 20.29
C PRO A 1135 -24.23 61.47 21.08
N GLN A 1136 -25.42 61.05 21.52
CA GLN A 1136 -26.32 61.85 22.36
C GLN A 1136 -25.81 61.96 23.80
N THR A 1137 -25.77 63.19 24.33
CA THR A 1137 -25.56 63.47 25.75
C THR A 1137 -26.85 63.32 26.55
N PHE A 1138 -26.77 62.79 27.77
CA PHE A 1138 -27.93 62.59 28.65
C PHE A 1138 -27.89 63.55 29.85
N THR A 1139 -29.04 64.10 30.21
CA THR A 1139 -29.25 64.82 31.48
C THR A 1139 -29.56 63.84 32.60
N VAL A 1140 -28.93 64.04 33.76
CA VAL A 1140 -29.25 63.35 35.01
C VAL A 1140 -30.34 64.12 35.74
N LEU A 1141 -31.47 63.47 35.98
CA LEU A 1141 -32.49 63.92 36.90
C LEU A 1141 -32.44 63.07 38.18
N ALA A 1142 -32.83 63.66 39.30
CA ALA A 1142 -33.00 62.94 40.56
C ALA A 1142 -34.34 63.24 41.24
N SER A 1143 -34.78 62.30 42.05
CA SER A 1143 -35.99 62.36 42.87
C SER A 1143 -35.75 61.75 44.25
N THR A 1144 -36.54 62.15 45.24
CA THR A 1144 -36.63 61.51 46.57
C THR A 1144 -37.95 60.77 46.76
N ASN A 1145 -38.91 60.89 45.84
CA ASN A 1145 -40.27 60.35 45.98
C ASN A 1145 -40.85 59.72 44.68
N LEU A 1146 -40.03 59.55 43.63
CA LEU A 1146 -40.40 59.08 42.29
C LEU A 1146 -41.41 59.95 41.51
N VAL A 1147 -42.01 60.98 42.12
CA VAL A 1147 -42.97 61.89 41.49
C VAL A 1147 -42.27 63.16 40.99
N ASN A 1148 -41.48 63.80 41.85
CA ASN A 1148 -40.83 65.08 41.55
C ASN A 1148 -39.41 64.82 41.04
N TRP A 1149 -39.15 65.16 39.78
CA TRP A 1149 -37.86 64.92 39.10
C TRP A 1149 -37.18 66.23 38.73
N ASN A 1150 -36.07 66.54 39.41
CA ASN A 1150 -35.27 67.74 39.14
C ASN A 1150 -34.03 67.37 38.35
N ALA A 1151 -33.66 68.15 37.32
CA ALA A 1151 -32.37 68.02 36.66
C ALA A 1151 -31.25 68.44 37.64
N ILE A 1152 -30.23 67.59 37.81
CA ILE A 1152 -29.10 67.83 38.72
C ILE A 1152 -27.74 67.88 38.00
N GLY A 1153 -27.71 67.68 36.68
CA GLY A 1153 -26.55 67.94 35.83
C GLY A 1153 -26.42 66.99 34.65
N THR A 1154 -25.23 66.92 34.07
CA THR A 1154 -24.83 65.96 33.02
C THR A 1154 -23.60 65.20 33.48
N ALA A 1155 -23.46 63.95 33.09
CA ALA A 1155 -22.26 63.16 33.40
C ALA A 1155 -21.05 63.61 32.57
N THR A 1156 -19.87 63.66 33.19
CA THR A 1156 -18.61 63.98 32.52
C THR A 1156 -18.07 62.74 31.80
N GLN A 1157 -17.64 62.86 30.56
CA GLN A 1157 -16.96 61.77 29.86
C GLN A 1157 -15.59 61.51 30.50
N THR A 1158 -15.34 60.29 30.96
CA THR A 1158 -14.05 59.89 31.59
C THR A 1158 -13.15 59.11 30.64
N SER A 1159 -13.73 58.44 29.64
CA SER A 1159 -13.04 57.87 28.47
C SER A 1159 -14.05 57.71 27.31
N PRO A 1160 -13.61 57.41 26.08
CA PRO A 1160 -14.53 57.25 24.94
C PRO A 1160 -15.64 56.24 25.25
N GLY A 1161 -16.90 56.69 25.14
CA GLY A 1161 -18.10 55.90 25.45
C GLY A 1161 -18.44 55.73 26.94
N TRP A 1162 -17.64 56.27 27.87
CA TRP A 1162 -17.87 56.15 29.32
C TRP A 1162 -18.04 57.49 30.01
N PHE A 1163 -19.07 57.59 30.85
CA PHE A 1163 -19.47 58.81 31.54
C PHE A 1163 -19.58 58.58 33.05
N GLN A 1164 -19.31 59.60 33.85
CA GLN A 1164 -19.38 59.56 35.32
C GLN A 1164 -20.18 60.75 35.86
N PHE A 1165 -21.06 60.51 36.84
CA PHE A 1165 -21.81 61.54 37.53
C PHE A 1165 -21.67 61.41 39.05
N THR A 1166 -21.60 62.54 39.76
CA THR A 1166 -21.53 62.59 41.22
C THR A 1166 -22.60 63.53 41.77
N ASP A 1167 -23.58 62.97 42.48
CA ASP A 1167 -24.61 63.73 43.19
C ASP A 1167 -24.07 64.20 44.55
N ALA A 1168 -23.60 65.46 44.58
CA ALA A 1168 -23.16 66.11 45.81
C ALA A 1168 -24.29 66.34 46.82
N ALA A 1169 -25.55 66.31 46.37
CA ALA A 1169 -26.76 66.53 47.18
C ALA A 1169 -27.47 65.23 47.60
N ALA A 1170 -26.82 64.07 47.43
CA ALA A 1170 -27.30 62.78 47.92
C ALA A 1170 -27.01 62.52 49.42
N THR A 1171 -26.38 63.49 50.11
CA THR A 1171 -25.99 63.36 51.52
C THR A 1171 -27.20 63.21 52.45
N ASN A 1172 -27.17 62.17 53.28
CA ASN A 1172 -28.15 61.89 54.36
C ASN A 1172 -29.62 61.68 53.91
N LEU A 1173 -29.86 61.38 52.64
CA LEU A 1173 -31.19 60.96 52.16
C LEU A 1173 -31.39 59.44 52.34
N PRO A 1174 -32.55 58.97 52.86
CA PRO A 1174 -32.81 57.53 53.01
C PRO A 1174 -33.05 56.84 51.66
N TYR A 1175 -33.61 57.56 50.69
CA TYR A 1175 -33.81 57.13 49.30
C TYR A 1175 -33.51 58.28 48.34
N ARG A 1176 -32.83 57.94 47.24
CA ARG A 1176 -32.49 58.87 46.16
C ARG A 1176 -32.54 58.09 44.85
N PHE A 1177 -33.42 58.51 43.95
CA PHE A 1177 -33.68 57.87 42.67
C PHE A 1177 -33.10 58.72 41.55
N TYR A 1178 -32.62 58.07 40.48
CA TYR A 1178 -31.98 58.73 39.34
C TYR A 1178 -32.66 58.33 38.03
N GLN A 1179 -32.75 59.27 37.10
CA GLN A 1179 -33.21 59.04 35.73
C GLN A 1179 -32.23 59.71 34.77
N LEU A 1180 -31.80 58.98 33.75
CA LEU A 1180 -31.11 59.55 32.59
C LEU A 1180 -32.14 59.85 31.51
N ARG A 1181 -32.10 61.05 30.95
CA ARG A 1181 -33.02 61.52 29.91
C ARG A 1181 -32.22 62.07 28.74
N SER A 1182 -32.57 61.66 27.51
CA SER A 1182 -32.06 62.30 26.30
C SER A 1182 -32.66 63.71 26.15
N PRO A 1183 -32.14 64.52 25.21
CA PRO A 1183 -32.92 65.62 24.63
C PRO A 1183 -34.22 65.11 24.00
#